data_AF-A0A6G0SW38-F1
#
_entry.id   AF-A0A6G0SW38-F1
#
_cell.length_a   1.000
_cell.length_b   1.000
_cell.length_c   1.000
_cell.angle_alpha   90.00
_cell.angle_beta   90.00
_cell.angle_gamma   90.00
#
_symmetry.space_group_name_H-M   'P 1'
#
loop_
_entity.id
_entity.type
_entity.pdbx_description
1 polymer ?
#
loop_
_entity_poly.entity_id
_entity_poly.type
_entity_poly.pdbx_seq_one_letter_code
_entity_poly.pdbx_strand_id
1 'polypeptide(L)'
;MNETVGEIDINTDKNILTELKINKDASLEPEMNETVGEIDINTDKKILMELEINNDPALWPSMSETVREKCIQLGPAFFQNKNNGFSASLRDYKNQKRYFSCNFFIRTLVNGEKHERLWLMYSESTGNVFCFVCMLFNSNSSMNPFVKNGFSNWKKGDERISGHENSSVHQVCTMKWLHRLNNKTNINKQLTKQLEVEENYWIDILKRVVEAIRFLSTRGLAFRGSHEVIGVTDNGNYLGILELIAKFDPVLKAHIENYGNKGRGSVSYISKTICEELIGIMSLKVFDHIVDEIIKSKYFGIVVDSTPDLAHIDQLSIIIRYCLNGMVHERFLGFVSFHSHTGEALATTVLEFLKRSGIDIANCRAQTYDNAANMSGRYHGLQAQIKDLNDLAFYVPCVAHSLNLVGDCSAKECLEAINFFSILQKLYAFFAASTHRWDVLLRNSKKSSKTLKSLSSTRWSCRNDAIEALAGNYDVIYNTLSDISKDMNENADTRHDANSIKKKLIKLEIAFMTIFWKRVLGRFNATSVYLQRIEIDMVTGNSMLQSLITFVDELRNDFDAIEDEAKILSISVNKEWSNGGKNKRKIIKKYSDGTTGHESLKGRDTFRVNTFFVIIDKLQTELKKRSSAYDNITNLFGFLTRLDVIDDNLLKNSVNNLVKVYSRDLEESLYDELKQFIGMVKVKEDNKLIKNPINMLQMIVEDNLSGVFPHIYVAFRIFLSIPVTNCESERSFSALTLIKNKYRCMMGESRLTSLSILSIECELTMNISFENIIRQFAQEKSRKKFFKHNII
;
A
#
# COMPACT_ATOMS: atom_id res chain seq x y z
N MET A 1 10.28 48.19 -22.12
CA MET A 1 9.52 49.18 -21.33
C MET A 1 9.60 48.73 -19.88
N ASN A 2 10.10 49.61 -19.04
CA ASN A 2 10.53 49.38 -17.66
C ASN A 2 9.37 49.09 -16.68
N GLU A 3 9.79 48.63 -15.48
CA GLU A 3 9.08 48.66 -14.17
C GLU A 3 8.07 47.51 -13.93
N THR A 4 8.08 46.76 -12.83
CA THR A 4 8.69 46.90 -11.48
C THR A 4 8.82 45.50 -10.85
N VAL A 5 9.92 45.24 -10.17
CA VAL A 5 10.16 44.05 -9.33
C VAL A 5 9.68 44.39 -7.92
N GLY A 6 8.69 43.65 -7.43
CA GLY A 6 8.28 43.65 -6.02
C GLY A 6 8.79 42.38 -5.34
N GLU A 7 9.74 42.56 -4.43
CA GLU A 7 10.20 41.53 -3.50
C GLU A 7 9.04 41.08 -2.58
N ILE A 8 8.81 39.77 -2.48
CA ILE A 8 7.96 39.17 -1.46
C ILE A 8 8.84 38.33 -0.55
N ASP A 9 8.76 38.68 0.72
CA ASP A 9 9.49 38.22 1.89
C ASP A 9 9.39 36.70 2.10
N ILE A 10 10.55 36.04 2.24
CA ILE A 10 10.72 34.60 2.47
C ILE A 10 10.95 34.42 3.97
N ASN A 11 9.90 34.34 4.79
CA ASN A 11 10.04 33.84 6.17
C ASN A 11 8.73 33.48 6.90
N THR A 12 8.01 32.44 6.47
CA THR A 12 6.91 31.86 7.27
C THR A 12 6.64 30.41 6.89
N ASP A 13 7.59 29.49 7.13
CA ASP A 13 7.33 28.05 6.94
C ASP A 13 8.21 27.12 7.80
N LYS A 14 8.44 27.48 9.08
CA LYS A 14 9.27 26.67 10.00
C LYS A 14 8.65 26.16 11.29
N ASN A 15 7.34 26.36 11.54
CA ASN A 15 6.77 26.07 12.87
C ASN A 15 5.55 25.13 12.93
N ILE A 16 5.34 24.23 11.96
CA ILE A 16 4.15 23.34 11.97
C ILE A 16 4.49 21.84 12.11
N LEU A 17 5.77 21.44 12.14
CA LEU A 17 6.15 20.01 12.05
C LEU A 17 6.66 19.35 13.35
N THR A 18 6.55 19.98 14.52
CA THR A 18 7.21 19.48 15.75
C THR A 18 6.31 18.78 16.78
N GLU A 19 4.99 18.63 16.57
CA GLU A 19 4.08 18.13 17.64
C GLU A 19 3.46 16.74 17.44
N LEU A 20 3.99 15.88 16.58
CA LEU A 20 3.48 14.50 16.41
C LEU A 20 4.53 13.41 16.68
N LYS A 21 5.03 13.36 17.91
CA LYS A 21 5.70 12.16 18.47
C LYS A 21 4.95 11.69 19.72
N ILE A 22 4.16 10.63 19.58
CA ILE A 22 3.63 9.86 20.71
C ILE A 22 4.51 8.63 20.89
N ASN A 23 5.01 8.46 22.12
CA ASN A 23 5.75 7.30 22.60
C ASN A 23 4.89 6.02 22.51
N LYS A 24 5.44 4.98 21.89
CA LYS A 24 5.07 3.58 22.10
C LYS A 24 6.09 2.97 23.07
N ASP A 25 5.64 2.47 24.21
CA ASP A 25 6.01 1.17 24.75
C ASP A 25 5.08 0.78 25.89
N ALA A 26 4.84 -0.53 25.97
CA ALA A 26 3.62 -1.18 26.43
C ALA A 26 3.66 -1.69 27.88
N SER A 27 2.49 -2.01 28.46
CA SER A 27 2.09 -3.42 28.73
C SER A 27 0.86 -3.55 29.65
N LEU A 28 0.07 -4.60 29.34
CA LEU A 28 -0.91 -5.37 30.15
C LEU A 28 -2.40 -5.26 29.78
N GLU A 29 -2.97 -6.46 29.59
CA GLU A 29 -4.33 -6.81 29.13
C GLU A 29 -5.39 -6.69 30.27
N PRO A 30 -6.64 -7.20 30.13
CA PRO A 30 -7.83 -6.39 29.93
C PRO A 30 -8.82 -6.47 31.09
N GLU A 31 -9.34 -5.33 31.57
CA GLU A 31 -10.52 -5.33 32.44
C GLU A 31 -11.60 -4.39 31.90
N MET A 32 -12.77 -4.97 31.67
CA MET A 32 -14.02 -4.28 31.34
C MET A 32 -14.29 -3.18 32.37
N ASN A 33 -14.31 -1.92 31.94
CA ASN A 33 -14.90 -0.83 32.72
C ASN A 33 -15.66 0.14 31.82
N GLU A 34 -16.93 0.33 32.18
CA GLU A 34 -17.84 1.31 31.61
C GLU A 34 -17.22 2.71 31.75
N THR A 35 -17.12 3.42 30.62
CA THR A 35 -16.55 4.75 30.51
C THR A 35 -17.42 5.79 31.24
N VAL A 36 -16.97 6.24 32.41
CA VAL A 36 -17.30 7.56 32.96
C VAL A 36 -16.17 8.49 32.55
N GLY A 37 -16.51 9.58 31.87
CA GLY A 37 -15.58 10.44 31.14
C GLY A 37 -14.37 10.93 31.95
N GLU A 38 -13.19 10.87 31.33
CA GLU A 38 -11.96 11.49 31.81
C GLU A 38 -12.16 13.02 31.92
N ILE A 39 -12.05 13.53 33.14
CA ILE A 39 -12.00 14.96 33.45
C ILE A 39 -10.54 15.40 33.34
N ASP A 40 -10.29 16.53 32.69
CA ASP A 40 -8.96 17.13 32.55
C ASP A 40 -8.41 17.63 33.91
N ILE A 41 -7.65 16.77 34.58
CA ILE A 41 -7.12 16.95 35.95
C ILE A 41 -6.17 18.17 36.07
N ASN A 42 -5.53 18.61 34.98
CA ASN A 42 -4.53 19.67 35.04
C ASN A 42 -5.14 21.08 35.08
N THR A 43 -6.27 21.28 34.41
CA THR A 43 -6.98 22.55 34.39
C THR A 43 -7.68 22.81 35.73
N ASP A 44 -8.23 21.77 36.35
CA ASP A 44 -8.87 21.85 37.68
C ASP A 44 -7.87 22.14 38.81
N LYS A 45 -6.66 21.57 38.77
CA LYS A 45 -5.61 21.84 39.78
C LYS A 45 -5.16 23.31 39.80
N LYS A 46 -5.12 23.97 38.64
CA LYS A 46 -4.68 25.37 38.52
C LYS A 46 -5.73 26.34 39.09
N ILE A 47 -7.01 26.06 38.85
CA ILE A 47 -8.15 26.85 39.36
C ILE A 47 -8.37 26.62 40.87
N LEU A 48 -8.14 25.40 41.37
CA LEU A 48 -8.18 25.09 42.81
C LEU A 48 -7.18 25.92 43.61
N MET A 49 -6.01 26.21 43.03
CA MET A 49 -4.97 27.06 43.61
C MET A 49 -5.36 28.54 43.63
N GLU A 50 -6.11 29.02 42.62
CA GLU A 50 -6.61 30.41 42.55
C GLU A 50 -7.81 30.67 43.48
N LEU A 51 -8.62 29.64 43.77
CA LEU A 51 -9.79 29.73 44.67
C LEU A 51 -9.50 29.22 46.10
N GLU A 52 -8.27 28.81 46.41
CA GLU A 52 -7.82 28.25 47.69
C GLU A 52 -8.67 27.05 48.19
N ILE A 53 -9.30 26.28 47.31
CA ILE A 53 -10.16 25.14 47.70
C ILE A 53 -9.26 23.93 47.99
N ASN A 54 -9.00 23.68 49.27
CA ASN A 54 -8.21 22.53 49.72
C ASN A 54 -9.03 21.23 49.73
N ASN A 55 -8.35 20.10 49.56
CA ASN A 55 -8.96 18.78 49.75
C ASN A 55 -9.30 18.50 51.23
N ASP A 56 -8.63 19.18 52.17
CA ASP A 56 -8.99 19.14 53.59
C ASP A 56 -10.20 20.07 53.88
N PRO A 57 -11.35 19.53 54.33
CA PRO A 57 -12.56 20.32 54.56
C PRO A 57 -12.44 21.37 55.68
N ALA A 58 -11.49 21.23 56.61
CA ALA A 58 -11.26 22.22 57.66
C ALA A 58 -10.54 23.48 57.14
N LEU A 59 -9.88 23.38 55.98
CA LEU A 59 -9.13 24.46 55.35
C LEU A 59 -9.92 25.16 54.23
N TRP A 60 -11.21 24.87 54.10
CA TRP A 60 -12.05 25.52 53.10
C TRP A 60 -12.19 27.02 53.35
N PRO A 61 -12.11 27.87 52.31
CA PRO A 61 -12.31 29.31 52.45
C PRO A 61 -13.77 29.62 52.81
N SER A 62 -14.04 30.89 53.14
CA SER A 62 -15.42 31.35 53.38
C SER A 62 -16.32 31.03 52.18
N MET A 63 -17.48 30.43 52.45
CA MET A 63 -18.35 29.86 51.41
C MET A 63 -19.04 30.95 50.55
N SER A 64 -18.40 31.36 49.46
CA SER A 64 -18.99 32.18 48.39
C SER A 64 -19.81 31.33 47.42
N GLU A 65 -20.60 31.97 46.55
CA GLU A 65 -21.36 31.26 45.50
C GLU A 65 -20.42 30.55 44.50
N THR A 66 -19.28 31.15 44.17
CA THR A 66 -18.28 30.59 43.26
C THR A 66 -17.61 29.35 43.86
N VAL A 67 -17.19 29.40 45.13
CA VAL A 67 -16.63 28.25 45.86
C VAL A 67 -17.66 27.13 45.96
N ARG A 68 -18.91 27.47 46.31
CA ARG A 68 -20.01 26.52 46.40
C ARG A 68 -20.24 25.78 45.09
N GLU A 69 -20.26 26.50 43.96
CA GLU A 69 -20.46 25.90 42.65
C GLU A 69 -19.34 24.94 42.24
N LYS A 70 -18.09 25.29 42.55
CA LYS A 70 -16.94 24.45 42.22
C LYS A 70 -16.89 23.19 43.09
N CYS A 71 -17.19 23.30 44.38
CA CYS A 71 -17.32 22.12 45.25
C CYS A 71 -18.42 21.17 44.76
N ILE A 72 -19.55 21.69 44.25
CA ILE A 72 -20.62 20.86 43.66
C ILE A 72 -20.14 20.13 42.39
N GLN A 73 -19.32 20.76 41.55
CA GLN A 73 -18.75 20.13 40.35
C GLN A 73 -17.79 18.99 40.69
N LEU A 74 -16.90 19.20 41.67
CA LEU A 74 -15.94 18.18 42.12
C LEU A 74 -16.63 17.01 42.86
N GLY A 75 -17.76 17.31 43.51
CA GLY A 75 -18.58 16.34 44.20
C GLY A 75 -17.99 15.88 45.54
N PRO A 76 -18.80 15.22 46.37
CA PRO A 76 -18.39 14.85 47.72
C PRO A 76 -17.26 13.83 47.76
N ALA A 77 -17.20 12.90 46.79
CA ALA A 77 -16.21 11.82 46.76
C ALA A 77 -14.76 12.32 46.74
N PHE A 78 -14.52 13.45 46.05
CA PHE A 78 -13.21 14.10 46.00
C PHE A 78 -12.72 14.49 47.42
N PHE A 79 -13.63 14.98 48.26
CA PHE A 79 -13.32 15.55 49.59
C PHE A 79 -13.48 14.58 50.77
N GLN A 80 -13.84 13.31 50.53
CA GLN A 80 -14.12 12.38 51.63
C GLN A 80 -12.89 12.05 52.48
N ASN A 81 -11.71 11.98 51.84
CA ASN A 81 -10.47 11.53 52.46
C ASN A 81 -10.62 10.16 53.15
N LYS A 82 -11.42 9.25 52.55
CA LYS A 82 -11.75 7.94 53.13
C LYS A 82 -10.59 6.94 53.17
N ASN A 83 -9.53 7.18 52.37
CA ASN A 83 -8.35 6.33 52.27
C ASN A 83 -7.16 6.86 53.09
N ASN A 84 -7.36 7.93 53.86
CA ASN A 84 -6.31 8.63 54.59
C ASN A 84 -5.99 7.95 55.93
N GLY A 85 -4.83 8.29 56.50
CA GLY A 85 -4.45 7.83 57.84
C GLY A 85 -5.27 8.53 58.92
N PHE A 86 -6.16 7.81 59.61
CA PHE A 86 -7.02 8.40 60.66
C PHE A 86 -6.29 8.68 61.99
N SER A 87 -4.97 8.71 62.03
CA SER A 87 -4.17 8.88 63.24
C SER A 87 -4.42 10.23 63.94
N ALA A 88 -4.63 11.31 63.19
CA ALA A 88 -4.93 12.65 63.71
C ALA A 88 -6.27 12.72 64.49
N SER A 89 -7.14 11.73 64.30
CA SER A 89 -8.43 11.65 65.01
C SER A 89 -8.33 11.05 66.41
N LEU A 90 -7.15 10.61 66.87
CA LEU A 90 -6.99 10.02 68.21
C LEU A 90 -7.48 10.97 69.31
N ARG A 91 -8.31 10.47 70.22
CA ARG A 91 -8.77 11.18 71.42
C ARG A 91 -8.58 10.29 72.65
N ASP A 92 -7.97 10.85 73.68
CA ASP A 92 -7.77 10.19 74.96
C ASP A 92 -9.02 10.35 75.84
N TYR A 93 -9.65 9.23 76.18
CA TYR A 93 -10.75 9.20 77.13
C TYR A 93 -10.30 8.47 78.40
N LYS A 94 -10.91 8.82 79.55
CA LYS A 94 -10.54 8.32 80.89
C LYS A 94 -10.19 6.82 80.98
N ASN A 95 -10.80 5.94 80.17
CA ASN A 95 -10.63 4.48 80.24
C ASN A 95 -10.19 3.82 78.92
N GLN A 96 -9.97 4.57 77.82
CA GLN A 96 -9.61 4.02 76.50
C GLN A 96 -9.25 5.14 75.52
N LYS A 97 -8.36 4.85 74.57
CA LYS A 97 -8.14 5.71 73.40
C LYS A 97 -9.11 5.32 72.29
N ARG A 98 -9.73 6.30 71.63
CA ARG A 98 -10.58 6.04 70.45
C ARG A 98 -10.18 6.98 69.32
N TYR A 99 -10.38 6.53 68.09
CA TYR A 99 -10.11 7.28 66.89
C TYR A 99 -11.20 6.97 65.84
N PHE A 100 -11.31 7.82 64.84
CA PHE A 100 -12.20 7.63 63.70
C PHE A 100 -11.73 6.46 62.83
N SER A 101 -12.67 5.71 62.27
CA SER A 101 -12.37 4.55 61.41
C SER A 101 -13.16 4.60 60.12
N CYS A 102 -12.68 3.91 59.09
CA CYS A 102 -13.35 3.84 57.78
C CYS A 102 -14.80 3.32 57.88
N ASN A 103 -15.13 2.52 58.90
CA ASN A 103 -16.48 2.00 59.11
C ASN A 103 -17.54 3.10 59.28
N PHE A 104 -17.17 4.30 59.75
CA PHE A 104 -18.12 5.41 59.87
C PHE A 104 -18.61 5.96 58.52
N PHE A 105 -17.88 5.72 57.43
CA PHE A 105 -18.37 6.05 56.07
C PHE A 105 -19.45 5.08 55.58
N ILE A 106 -19.76 4.00 56.33
CA ILE A 106 -20.77 3.02 55.94
C ILE A 106 -21.88 3.01 57.00
N ARG A 107 -23.14 3.10 56.57
CA ARG A 107 -24.30 2.85 57.44
C ARG A 107 -24.82 1.44 57.16
N THR A 108 -25.18 0.73 58.22
CA THR A 108 -25.91 -0.55 58.12
C THR A 108 -27.35 -0.29 58.51
N LEU A 109 -28.29 -0.57 57.60
CA LEU A 109 -29.72 -0.44 57.83
C LEU A 109 -30.25 -1.60 58.69
N VAL A 110 -31.47 -1.46 59.21
CA VAL A 110 -32.10 -2.47 60.08
C VAL A 110 -32.32 -3.80 59.34
N ASN A 111 -32.48 -3.77 58.01
CA ASN A 111 -32.57 -4.95 57.15
C ASN A 111 -31.19 -5.59 56.82
N GLY A 112 -30.09 -5.06 57.37
CA GLY A 112 -28.73 -5.56 57.14
C GLY A 112 -28.02 -4.98 55.92
N GLU A 113 -28.70 -4.16 55.10
CA GLU A 113 -28.06 -3.52 53.93
C GLU A 113 -27.04 -2.46 54.35
N LYS A 114 -25.90 -2.44 53.65
CA LYS A 114 -24.84 -1.45 53.85
C LYS A 114 -24.88 -0.38 52.76
N HIS A 115 -24.85 0.88 53.17
CA HIS A 115 -24.90 2.05 52.27
C HIS A 115 -23.77 3.03 52.61
N GLU A 116 -23.09 3.59 51.61
CA GLU A 116 -22.05 4.59 51.83
C GLU A 116 -22.64 5.96 52.21
N ARG A 117 -22.03 6.62 53.20
CA ARG A 117 -22.31 7.99 53.62
C ARG A 117 -21.49 8.96 52.78
N LEU A 118 -21.95 9.20 51.55
CA LEU A 118 -21.20 10.04 50.62
C LEU A 118 -20.94 11.46 51.13
N TRP A 119 -21.81 11.98 51.99
CA TRP A 119 -21.73 13.34 52.53
C TRP A 119 -20.67 13.53 53.62
N LEU A 120 -20.14 12.47 54.22
CA LEU A 120 -19.20 12.55 55.34
C LEU A 120 -17.79 12.80 54.81
N MET A 121 -17.07 13.76 55.38
CA MET A 121 -15.70 14.12 54.97
C MET A 121 -14.76 14.12 56.18
N TYR A 122 -13.56 13.58 56.02
CA TYR A 122 -12.52 13.58 57.05
C TYR A 122 -11.49 14.69 56.82
N SER A 123 -11.10 15.39 57.88
CA SER A 123 -10.03 16.39 57.89
C SER A 123 -8.78 15.83 58.58
N GLU A 124 -7.67 15.73 57.86
CA GLU A 124 -6.39 15.30 58.45
C GLU A 124 -5.80 16.38 59.37
N SER A 125 -5.94 17.66 59.01
CA SER A 125 -5.38 18.78 59.78
C SER A 125 -6.00 18.91 61.18
N THR A 126 -7.30 18.62 61.31
CA THR A 126 -8.03 18.76 62.60
C THR A 126 -8.35 17.41 63.25
N GLY A 127 -8.29 16.31 62.50
CA GLY A 127 -8.74 14.99 62.94
C GLY A 127 -10.25 14.93 63.22
N ASN A 128 -11.04 15.83 62.65
CA ASN A 128 -12.50 15.91 62.82
C ASN A 128 -13.22 15.52 61.51
N VAL A 129 -14.53 15.26 61.60
CA VAL A 129 -15.38 15.02 60.41
C VAL A 129 -16.38 16.14 60.16
N PHE A 130 -16.63 16.41 58.88
CA PHE A 130 -17.52 17.46 58.37
C PHE A 130 -18.58 16.85 57.45
N CYS A 131 -19.64 17.61 57.20
CA CYS A 131 -20.71 17.22 56.27
C CYS A 131 -20.66 18.09 55.02
N PHE A 132 -20.42 17.49 53.85
CA PHE A 132 -20.30 18.15 52.55
C PHE A 132 -21.51 19.04 52.25
N VAL A 133 -22.70 18.46 52.26
CA VAL A 133 -23.93 19.19 51.90
C VAL A 133 -24.29 20.26 52.93
N CYS A 134 -24.05 20.03 54.22
CA CYS A 134 -24.32 21.02 55.25
C CYS A 134 -23.30 22.17 55.24
N MET A 135 -22.03 21.90 54.93
CA MET A 135 -21.01 22.95 54.74
C MET A 135 -21.40 23.92 53.62
N LEU A 136 -22.01 23.40 52.55
CA LEU A 136 -22.39 24.20 51.38
C LEU A 136 -23.66 25.04 51.59
N PHE A 137 -24.65 24.51 52.31
CA PHE A 137 -26.03 25.05 52.27
C PHE A 137 -26.65 25.39 53.64
N ASN A 138 -25.96 25.14 54.76
CA ASN A 138 -26.49 25.48 56.07
C ASN A 138 -26.32 26.98 56.38
N SER A 139 -27.42 27.70 56.55
CA SER A 139 -27.43 29.13 56.88
C SER A 139 -27.15 29.42 58.37
N ASN A 140 -27.37 28.44 59.26
CA ASN A 140 -27.10 28.57 60.71
C ASN A 140 -25.93 27.67 61.11
N SER A 141 -24.72 28.10 60.77
CA SER A 141 -23.47 27.35 61.04
C SER A 141 -23.13 27.21 62.53
N SER A 142 -23.67 28.06 63.40
CA SER A 142 -23.28 28.16 64.81
C SER A 142 -23.67 26.96 65.69
N MET A 143 -24.72 26.21 65.33
CA MET A 143 -25.22 25.08 66.15
C MET A 143 -24.89 23.69 65.61
N ASN A 144 -24.38 23.57 64.37
CA ASN A 144 -24.10 22.27 63.77
C ASN A 144 -22.61 21.89 63.92
N PRO A 145 -22.27 20.88 64.75
CA PRO A 145 -20.88 20.48 64.96
C PRO A 145 -20.21 19.95 63.69
N PHE A 146 -20.97 19.46 62.70
CA PHE A 146 -20.44 18.98 61.41
C PHE A 146 -20.13 20.08 60.39
N VAL A 147 -20.28 21.36 60.78
CA VAL A 147 -20.02 22.52 59.91
C VAL A 147 -18.94 23.42 60.51
N LYS A 148 -19.10 23.90 61.74
CA LYS A 148 -18.22 24.95 62.27
C LYS A 148 -16.82 24.47 62.68
N ASN A 149 -16.76 23.49 63.59
CA ASN A 149 -15.50 23.00 64.17
C ASN A 149 -15.19 21.55 63.79
N GLY A 150 -16.10 20.89 63.07
CA GLY A 150 -16.05 19.45 62.84
C GLY A 150 -16.42 18.63 64.09
N PHE A 151 -16.90 17.40 63.86
CA PHE A 151 -17.26 16.47 64.93
C PHE A 151 -16.09 15.53 65.25
N SER A 152 -15.81 15.31 66.53
CA SER A 152 -14.76 14.37 66.98
C SER A 152 -15.05 13.63 68.29
N ASN A 153 -16.31 13.57 68.71
CA ASN A 153 -16.68 12.82 69.91
C ASN A 153 -16.98 11.35 69.60
N TRP A 154 -15.93 10.53 69.48
CA TRP A 154 -16.02 9.11 69.11
C TRP A 154 -16.70 8.22 70.15
N LYS A 155 -16.95 8.70 71.38
CA LYS A 155 -17.83 7.99 72.34
C LYS A 155 -19.27 7.90 71.85
N LYS A 156 -19.72 8.90 71.09
CA LYS A 156 -21.07 9.00 70.54
C LYS A 156 -21.05 9.03 69.01
N GLY A 157 -20.03 8.43 68.38
CA GLY A 157 -19.81 8.48 66.94
C GLY A 157 -21.05 7.99 66.17
N ASP A 158 -21.46 6.76 66.41
CA ASP A 158 -22.61 6.15 65.73
C ASP A 158 -23.92 6.91 65.99
N GLU A 159 -24.20 7.23 67.27
CA GLU A 159 -25.39 7.98 67.70
C GLU A 159 -25.47 9.37 67.03
N ARG A 160 -24.37 10.13 67.00
CA ARG A 160 -24.37 11.52 66.53
C ARG A 160 -24.23 11.64 65.02
N ILE A 161 -23.48 10.75 64.37
CA ILE A 161 -23.40 10.70 62.90
C ILE A 161 -24.76 10.27 62.34
N SER A 162 -25.38 9.25 62.95
CA SER A 162 -26.73 8.83 62.55
C SER A 162 -27.83 9.83 62.97
N GLY A 163 -27.67 10.53 64.09
CA GLY A 163 -28.55 11.64 64.45
C GLY A 163 -28.47 12.80 63.45
N HIS A 164 -27.27 13.10 62.93
CA HIS A 164 -27.07 14.16 61.93
C HIS A 164 -27.66 13.79 60.57
N GLU A 165 -27.40 12.58 60.08
CA GLU A 165 -27.91 12.12 58.77
C GLU A 165 -29.44 12.15 58.71
N ASN A 166 -30.10 11.91 59.85
CA ASN A 166 -31.56 11.95 59.99
C ASN A 166 -32.11 13.31 60.43
N SER A 167 -31.26 14.34 60.55
CA SER A 167 -31.71 15.68 60.96
C SER A 167 -32.42 16.43 59.82
N SER A 168 -33.43 17.23 60.16
CA SER A 168 -34.16 18.06 59.17
C SER A 168 -33.23 19.02 58.43
N VAL A 169 -32.21 19.55 59.10
CA VAL A 169 -31.20 20.45 58.50
C VAL A 169 -30.40 19.73 57.41
N HIS A 170 -29.94 18.50 57.67
CA HIS A 170 -29.20 17.70 56.69
C HIS A 170 -30.07 17.35 55.48
N GLN A 171 -31.32 16.94 55.71
CA GLN A 171 -32.27 16.62 54.65
C GLN A 171 -32.55 17.84 53.74
N VAL A 172 -32.79 19.02 54.32
CA VAL A 172 -33.01 20.25 53.54
C VAL A 172 -31.76 20.62 52.72
N CYS A 173 -30.56 20.51 53.29
CA CYS A 173 -29.32 20.79 52.57
C CYS A 173 -29.10 19.78 51.42
N THR A 174 -29.42 18.51 51.65
CA THR A 174 -29.34 17.44 50.64
C THR A 174 -30.33 17.70 49.49
N MET A 175 -31.56 18.09 49.79
CA MET A 175 -32.55 18.44 48.77
C MET A 175 -32.12 19.65 47.93
N LYS A 176 -31.54 20.69 48.56
CA LYS A 176 -30.98 21.85 47.82
C LYS A 176 -29.84 21.44 46.89
N TRP A 177 -28.96 20.54 47.35
CA TRP A 177 -27.87 20.00 46.54
C TRP A 177 -28.38 19.19 45.33
N LEU A 178 -29.31 18.25 45.56
CA LEU A 178 -29.90 17.43 44.49
C LEU A 178 -30.68 18.27 43.46
N HIS A 179 -31.43 19.28 43.91
CA HIS A 179 -32.14 20.19 43.01
C HIS A 179 -31.18 20.98 42.12
N ARG A 180 -30.04 21.44 42.66
CA ARG A 180 -29.02 22.14 41.86
C ARG A 180 -28.27 21.24 40.90
N LEU A 181 -28.00 19.98 41.28
CA LEU A 181 -27.47 18.97 40.37
C LEU A 181 -28.42 18.75 39.19
N ASN A 182 -29.71 18.53 39.45
CA ASN A 182 -30.69 18.29 38.41
C ASN A 182 -30.88 19.50 37.46
N ASN A 183 -30.87 20.73 37.97
CA ASN A 183 -31.00 21.92 37.11
C ASN A 183 -29.78 22.15 36.19
N LYS A 184 -28.56 21.84 36.63
CA LYS A 184 -27.37 21.88 35.74
C LYS A 184 -27.41 20.80 34.66
N THR A 185 -28.10 19.67 34.87
CA THR A 185 -28.23 18.62 33.84
C THR A 185 -29.14 18.99 32.66
N ASN A 186 -30.07 19.94 32.79
CA ASN A 186 -31.00 20.28 31.70
C ASN A 186 -30.34 21.08 30.56
N ILE A 187 -29.52 22.09 30.89
CA ILE A 187 -28.83 22.90 29.88
C ILE A 187 -27.79 22.04 29.14
N ASN A 188 -27.03 21.23 29.87
CA ASN A 188 -26.05 20.32 29.27
C ASN A 188 -26.70 19.28 28.36
N LYS A 189 -27.84 18.67 28.75
CA LYS A 189 -28.57 17.73 27.88
C LYS A 189 -29.05 18.36 26.57
N GLN A 190 -29.50 19.62 26.61
CA GLN A 190 -29.96 20.31 25.41
C GLN A 190 -28.81 20.68 24.46
N LEU A 191 -27.67 21.13 24.99
CA LEU A 191 -26.46 21.34 24.19
C LEU A 191 -25.92 20.03 23.61
N THR A 192 -25.87 18.94 24.39
CA THR A 192 -25.44 17.62 23.90
C THR A 192 -26.33 17.14 22.75
N LYS A 193 -27.65 17.30 22.87
CA LYS A 193 -28.59 16.92 21.80
C LYS A 193 -28.43 17.79 20.55
N GLN A 194 -28.12 19.08 20.68
CA GLN A 194 -27.83 19.95 19.54
C GLN A 194 -26.52 19.54 18.85
N LEU A 195 -25.49 19.19 19.62
CA LEU A 195 -24.23 18.68 19.09
C LEU A 195 -24.41 17.38 18.32
N GLU A 196 -25.20 16.43 18.84
CA GLU A 196 -25.48 15.16 18.15
C GLU A 196 -26.22 15.37 16.82
N VAL A 197 -27.19 16.29 16.77
CA VAL A 197 -27.92 16.58 15.51
C VAL A 197 -26.98 17.22 14.48
N GLU A 198 -26.13 18.16 14.90
CA GLU A 198 -25.16 18.78 14.01
C GLU A 198 -24.09 17.78 13.54
N GLU A 199 -23.58 16.93 14.43
CA GLU A 199 -22.62 15.88 14.11
C GLU A 199 -23.18 14.92 13.06
N ASN A 200 -24.41 14.42 13.26
CA ASN A 200 -25.05 13.51 12.32
C ASN A 200 -25.27 14.17 10.95
N TYR A 201 -25.66 15.44 10.91
CA TYR A 201 -25.77 16.20 9.66
C TYR A 201 -24.44 16.23 8.90
N TRP A 202 -23.32 16.50 9.60
CA TRP A 202 -22.01 16.56 8.97
C TRP A 202 -21.48 15.19 8.53
N ILE A 203 -21.71 14.15 9.34
CA ILE A 203 -21.42 12.76 8.96
C ILE A 203 -22.11 12.41 7.64
N ASP A 204 -23.39 12.77 7.50
CA ASP A 204 -24.14 12.51 6.28
C ASP A 204 -23.56 13.23 5.07
N ILE A 205 -23.17 14.50 5.19
CA ILE A 205 -22.51 15.23 4.10
C ILE A 205 -21.16 14.60 3.75
N LEU A 206 -20.33 14.31 4.76
CA LEU A 206 -18.99 13.74 4.58
C LEU A 206 -19.02 12.35 3.94
N LYS A 207 -20.04 11.52 4.21
CA LYS A 207 -20.24 10.25 3.50
C LYS A 207 -20.28 10.46 1.98
N ARG A 208 -21.09 11.41 1.51
CA ARG A 208 -21.20 11.72 0.06
C ARG A 208 -19.91 12.28 -0.52
N VAL A 209 -19.21 13.12 0.25
CA VAL A 209 -17.90 13.67 -0.14
C VAL A 209 -16.86 12.56 -0.28
N VAL A 210 -16.75 11.68 0.71
CA VAL A 210 -15.82 10.55 0.69
C VAL A 210 -16.14 9.61 -0.48
N GLU A 211 -17.40 9.35 -0.78
CA GLU A 211 -17.79 8.55 -1.94
C GLU A 211 -17.39 9.19 -3.28
N ALA A 212 -17.56 10.51 -3.41
CA ALA A 212 -17.11 11.23 -4.60
C ALA A 212 -15.58 11.18 -4.76
N ILE A 213 -14.83 11.36 -3.66
CA ILE A 213 -13.36 11.24 -3.65
C ILE A 213 -12.93 9.83 -4.01
N ARG A 214 -13.56 8.82 -3.40
CA ARG A 214 -13.32 7.40 -3.66
C ARG A 214 -13.53 7.10 -5.14
N PHE A 215 -14.67 7.49 -5.71
CA PHE A 215 -14.99 7.27 -7.11
C PHE A 215 -13.93 7.82 -8.08
N LEU A 216 -13.47 9.06 -7.83
CA LEU A 216 -12.49 9.74 -8.68
C LEU A 216 -11.08 9.16 -8.53
N SER A 217 -10.65 8.95 -7.27
CA SER A 217 -9.30 8.47 -6.95
C SER A 217 -9.06 7.06 -7.46
N THR A 218 -9.99 6.12 -7.24
CA THR A 218 -9.84 4.73 -7.70
C THR A 218 -9.78 4.58 -9.22
N ARG A 219 -10.20 5.61 -9.96
CA ARG A 219 -10.21 5.64 -11.44
C ARG A 219 -9.10 6.53 -12.01
N GLY A 220 -8.26 7.14 -11.18
CA GLY A 220 -7.23 8.08 -11.60
C GLY A 220 -7.76 9.35 -12.27
N LEU A 221 -9.04 9.71 -12.05
CA LEU A 221 -9.69 10.85 -12.69
C LEU A 221 -9.19 12.19 -12.13
N ALA A 222 -9.25 13.24 -12.95
CA ALA A 222 -8.91 14.60 -12.50
C ALA A 222 -9.98 15.12 -11.54
N PHE A 223 -9.58 15.81 -10.47
CA PHE A 223 -10.52 16.37 -9.49
C PHE A 223 -10.92 17.80 -9.82
N ARG A 224 -9.99 18.60 -10.33
CA ARG A 224 -10.08 20.06 -10.46
C ARG A 224 -10.36 20.48 -11.90
N GLY A 225 -11.08 21.59 -12.05
CA GLY A 225 -11.26 22.34 -13.30
C GLY A 225 -10.67 23.74 -13.15
N SER A 226 -10.96 24.63 -14.10
CA SER A 226 -10.42 26.01 -14.05
C SER A 226 -11.07 26.87 -12.97
N HIS A 227 -12.25 26.47 -12.47
CA HIS A 227 -12.99 27.18 -11.42
C HIS A 227 -13.27 26.27 -10.22
N GLU A 228 -13.49 26.87 -9.05
CA GLU A 228 -13.80 26.17 -7.79
C GLU A 228 -15.18 26.60 -7.24
N VAL A 229 -16.12 26.87 -8.15
CA VAL A 229 -17.45 27.42 -7.84
C VAL A 229 -18.52 26.44 -8.33
N ILE A 230 -19.50 26.15 -7.48
CA ILE A 230 -20.62 25.26 -7.84
C ILE A 230 -21.57 25.97 -8.80
N GLY A 231 -22.02 25.27 -9.84
CA GLY A 231 -22.89 25.75 -10.91
C GLY A 231 -22.17 26.27 -12.15
N VAL A 232 -20.83 26.29 -12.13
CA VAL A 232 -20.01 26.69 -13.28
C VAL A 232 -19.60 25.46 -14.08
N THR A 233 -19.70 25.53 -15.41
CA THR A 233 -19.46 24.40 -16.33
C THR A 233 -18.05 23.80 -16.25
N ASP A 234 -17.04 24.59 -15.84
CA ASP A 234 -15.64 24.17 -15.72
C ASP A 234 -15.15 24.17 -14.26
N ASN A 235 -15.98 23.66 -13.34
CA ASN A 235 -15.66 23.56 -11.92
C ASN A 235 -14.95 22.25 -11.51
N GLY A 236 -14.63 21.41 -12.49
CA GLY A 236 -13.93 20.14 -12.30
C GLY A 236 -14.84 18.99 -11.87
N ASN A 237 -14.33 17.76 -12.04
CA ASN A 237 -15.13 16.56 -11.81
C ASN A 237 -15.57 16.39 -10.36
N TYR A 238 -14.79 16.87 -9.38
CA TYR A 238 -15.16 16.74 -7.97
C TYR A 238 -16.43 17.52 -7.63
N LEU A 239 -16.50 18.80 -8.01
CA LEU A 239 -17.71 19.60 -7.78
C LEU A 239 -18.85 19.15 -8.70
N GLY A 240 -18.55 18.84 -9.97
CA GLY A 240 -19.55 18.31 -10.91
C GLY A 240 -20.21 16.99 -10.47
N ILE A 241 -19.47 16.09 -9.81
CA ILE A 241 -20.04 14.87 -9.23
C ILE A 241 -20.94 15.19 -8.03
N LEU A 242 -20.54 16.13 -7.16
CA LEU A 242 -21.39 16.54 -6.05
C LEU A 242 -22.70 17.18 -6.54
N GLU A 243 -22.65 17.98 -7.61
CA GLU A 243 -23.84 18.50 -8.29
C GLU A 243 -24.72 17.39 -8.86
N LEU A 244 -24.11 16.37 -9.47
CA LEU A 244 -24.83 15.21 -10.00
C LEU A 244 -25.53 14.44 -8.87
N ILE A 245 -24.84 14.17 -7.77
CA ILE A 245 -25.42 13.48 -6.60
C ILE A 245 -26.56 14.32 -6.02
N ALA A 246 -26.40 15.65 -5.93
CA ALA A 246 -27.42 16.56 -5.42
C ALA A 246 -28.72 16.57 -6.25
N LYS A 247 -28.72 16.11 -7.50
CA LYS A 247 -29.96 15.94 -8.27
C LYS A 247 -30.86 14.84 -7.70
N PHE A 248 -30.27 13.86 -7.03
CA PHE A 248 -30.95 12.69 -6.47
C PHE A 248 -30.93 12.66 -4.94
N ASP A 249 -30.09 13.49 -4.31
CA ASP A 249 -29.89 13.54 -2.87
C ASP A 249 -30.37 14.88 -2.28
N PRO A 250 -31.55 14.91 -1.62
CA PRO A 250 -32.09 16.15 -1.05
C PRO A 250 -31.21 16.77 0.03
N VAL A 251 -30.46 15.96 0.79
CA VAL A 251 -29.61 16.42 1.88
C VAL A 251 -28.42 17.19 1.31
N LEU A 252 -27.76 16.63 0.29
CA LEU A 252 -26.65 17.29 -0.39
C LEU A 252 -27.12 18.53 -1.16
N LYS A 253 -28.30 18.46 -1.79
CA LYS A 253 -28.90 19.60 -2.50
C LYS A 253 -29.09 20.79 -1.56
N ALA A 254 -29.77 20.58 -0.44
CA ALA A 254 -29.98 21.62 0.56
C ALA A 254 -28.64 22.14 1.12
N HIS A 255 -27.65 21.27 1.29
CA HIS A 255 -26.32 21.67 1.74
C HIS A 255 -25.62 22.59 0.72
N ILE A 256 -25.61 22.22 -0.55
CA ILE A 256 -25.01 23.02 -1.62
C ILE A 256 -25.68 24.38 -1.76
N GLU A 257 -27.02 24.44 -1.72
CA GLU A 257 -27.76 25.71 -1.79
C GLU A 257 -27.42 26.63 -0.60
N ASN A 258 -27.26 26.04 0.60
CA ASN A 258 -26.99 26.80 1.81
C ASN A 258 -25.53 27.18 2.02
N TYR A 259 -24.56 26.41 1.50
CA TYR A 259 -23.14 26.55 1.85
C TYR A 259 -22.17 26.52 0.66
N GLY A 260 -22.62 26.13 -0.53
CA GLY A 260 -21.74 25.78 -1.66
C GLY A 260 -20.85 26.91 -2.18
N ASN A 261 -21.36 28.15 -2.16
CA ASN A 261 -20.66 29.33 -2.70
C ASN A 261 -20.56 30.49 -1.70
N LYS A 262 -20.69 30.23 -0.39
CA LYS A 262 -20.75 31.30 0.65
C LYS A 262 -19.41 31.98 0.97
N GLY A 263 -18.31 31.59 0.33
CA GLY A 263 -16.99 32.18 0.55
C GLY A 263 -16.38 31.85 1.92
N ARG A 264 -15.37 32.63 2.32
CA ARG A 264 -14.57 32.39 3.53
C ARG A 264 -15.39 32.62 4.81
N GLY A 265 -15.19 31.78 5.83
CA GLY A 265 -15.84 31.90 7.14
C GLY A 265 -17.07 31.00 7.35
N SER A 266 -17.56 30.35 6.29
CA SER A 266 -18.60 29.32 6.37
C SER A 266 -18.01 27.91 6.18
N VAL A 267 -18.49 26.93 6.94
CA VAL A 267 -18.02 25.54 6.85
C VAL A 267 -18.93 24.78 5.87
N SER A 268 -18.36 24.32 4.75
CA SER A 268 -19.09 23.55 3.74
C SER A 268 -18.61 22.10 3.60
N TYR A 269 -17.42 21.75 4.09
CA TYR A 269 -16.75 20.43 3.89
C TYR A 269 -16.59 19.94 2.44
N ILE A 270 -17.10 20.66 1.45
CA ILE A 270 -16.94 20.38 0.03
C ILE A 270 -15.83 21.25 -0.61
N SER A 271 -15.12 22.04 0.19
CA SER A 271 -14.02 22.87 -0.31
C SER A 271 -12.82 22.03 -0.74
N LYS A 272 -11.94 22.63 -1.55
CA LYS A 272 -10.71 21.95 -2.00
C LYS A 272 -9.85 21.49 -0.84
N THR A 273 -9.69 22.31 0.19
CA THR A 273 -8.80 22.05 1.32
C THR A 273 -9.26 20.82 2.09
N ILE A 274 -10.57 20.70 2.33
CA ILE A 274 -11.14 19.53 2.99
C ILE A 274 -11.02 18.31 2.10
N CYS A 275 -11.24 18.45 0.79
CA CYS A 275 -11.04 17.35 -0.15
C CYS A 275 -9.58 16.85 -0.15
N GLU A 276 -8.57 17.72 -0.09
CA GLU A 276 -7.16 17.30 0.05
C GLU A 276 -6.88 16.62 1.39
N GLU A 277 -7.40 17.17 2.48
CA GLU A 277 -7.28 16.61 3.84
C GLU A 277 -7.86 15.18 3.87
N LEU A 278 -9.05 14.98 3.31
CA LEU A 278 -9.70 13.68 3.21
C LEU A 278 -8.93 12.70 2.31
N ILE A 279 -8.39 13.14 1.17
CA ILE A 279 -7.54 12.29 0.32
C ILE A 279 -6.35 11.77 1.12
N GLY A 280 -5.67 12.63 1.87
CA GLY A 280 -4.54 12.26 2.71
C GLY A 280 -4.92 11.24 3.79
N ILE A 281 -6.01 11.49 4.53
CA ILE A 281 -6.48 10.59 5.59
C ILE A 281 -6.93 9.23 5.02
N MET A 282 -7.66 9.24 3.90
CA MET A 282 -8.10 8.01 3.24
C MET A 282 -6.91 7.18 2.77
N SER A 283 -5.94 7.82 2.11
CA SER A 283 -4.73 7.14 1.65
C SER A 283 -3.91 6.59 2.82
N LEU A 284 -3.77 7.36 3.91
CA LEU A 284 -3.03 6.90 5.09
C LEU A 284 -3.69 5.66 5.70
N LYS A 285 -5.03 5.61 5.76
CA LYS A 285 -5.72 4.41 6.24
C LYS A 285 -5.49 3.17 5.38
N VAL A 286 -5.49 3.32 4.06
CA VAL A 286 -5.16 2.21 3.15
C VAL A 286 -3.71 1.78 3.34
N PHE A 287 -2.80 2.74 3.45
CA PHE A 287 -1.39 2.51 3.70
C PHE A 287 -1.15 1.75 5.03
N ASP A 288 -1.72 2.24 6.13
CA ASP A 288 -1.61 1.63 7.46
C ASP A 288 -2.20 0.21 7.46
N HIS A 289 -3.31 -0.01 6.76
CA HIS A 289 -3.89 -1.35 6.62
C HIS A 289 -2.92 -2.33 5.93
N ILE A 290 -2.26 -1.91 4.85
CA ILE A 290 -1.27 -2.73 4.14
C ILE A 290 -0.05 -2.98 5.04
N VAL A 291 0.45 -1.95 5.73
CA VAL A 291 1.57 -2.08 6.67
C VAL A 291 1.23 -3.07 7.79
N ASP A 292 0.03 -3.00 8.36
CA ASP A 292 -0.44 -3.95 9.37
C ASP A 292 -0.48 -5.38 8.84
N GLU A 293 -0.91 -5.59 7.60
CA GLU A 293 -0.87 -6.90 6.96
C GLU A 293 0.57 -7.41 6.78
N ILE A 294 1.51 -6.56 6.36
CA ILE A 294 2.92 -6.91 6.21
C ILE A 294 3.54 -7.28 7.55
N ILE A 295 3.28 -6.50 8.61
CA ILE A 295 3.79 -6.76 9.96
C ILE A 295 3.26 -8.09 10.49
N LYS A 296 1.94 -8.36 10.35
CA LYS A 296 1.34 -9.67 10.69
C LYS A 296 1.92 -10.80 9.84
N SER A 297 2.31 -10.49 8.61
CA SER A 297 2.91 -11.44 7.69
C SER A 297 4.33 -11.84 8.09
N LYS A 298 4.99 -11.03 8.92
CA LYS A 298 6.40 -11.15 9.32
C LYS A 298 7.33 -11.13 8.11
N TYR A 299 7.38 -12.21 7.34
CA TYR A 299 8.24 -12.38 6.17
C TYR A 299 7.66 -11.71 4.93
N PHE A 300 8.53 -11.03 4.19
CA PHE A 300 8.18 -10.37 2.94
C PHE A 300 9.34 -10.34 1.94
N GLY A 301 9.01 -10.19 0.67
CA GLY A 301 9.93 -9.83 -0.40
C GLY A 301 9.68 -8.40 -0.85
N ILE A 302 10.75 -7.67 -1.18
CA ILE A 302 10.65 -6.30 -1.70
C ILE A 302 10.88 -6.28 -3.20
N VAL A 303 10.03 -5.53 -3.91
CA VAL A 303 10.14 -5.26 -5.34
C VAL A 303 10.32 -3.76 -5.52
N VAL A 304 11.40 -3.37 -6.18
CA VAL A 304 11.69 -1.95 -6.46
C VAL A 304 12.01 -1.76 -7.92
N ASP A 305 11.41 -0.75 -8.52
CA ASP A 305 11.67 -0.35 -9.90
C ASP A 305 11.56 1.17 -10.02
N SER A 306 12.17 1.74 -11.05
CA SER A 306 12.18 3.19 -11.27
C SER A 306 11.68 3.58 -12.66
N THR A 307 10.94 4.68 -12.74
CA THR A 307 10.64 5.34 -14.00
C THR A 307 10.78 6.85 -13.85
N PRO A 308 11.26 7.57 -14.88
CA PRO A 308 11.05 9.01 -14.95
C PRO A 308 9.55 9.29 -15.12
N ASP A 309 9.03 10.26 -14.38
CA ASP A 309 7.68 10.78 -14.57
C ASP A 309 7.62 11.86 -15.67
N LEU A 310 6.42 12.39 -15.96
CA LEU A 310 6.22 13.42 -16.99
C LEU A 310 6.93 14.76 -16.69
N ALA A 311 7.34 14.99 -15.44
CA ALA A 311 8.12 16.15 -15.05
C ALA A 311 9.64 15.87 -15.09
N HIS A 312 10.06 14.71 -15.64
CA HIS A 312 11.44 14.24 -15.67
C HIS A 312 12.05 14.04 -14.27
N ILE A 313 11.21 13.72 -13.29
CA ILE A 313 11.65 13.33 -11.95
C ILE A 313 11.58 11.81 -11.87
N ASP A 314 12.66 11.17 -11.45
CA ASP A 314 12.67 9.73 -11.24
C ASP A 314 11.85 9.34 -10.01
N GLN A 315 10.94 8.40 -10.22
CA GLN A 315 10.03 7.87 -9.21
C GLN A 315 10.38 6.40 -8.96
N LEU A 316 10.72 6.11 -7.71
CA LEU A 316 10.95 4.75 -7.24
C LEU A 316 9.64 4.14 -6.76
N SER A 317 9.17 3.08 -7.40
CA SER A 317 8.00 2.31 -6.98
C SER A 317 8.42 1.27 -5.94
N ILE A 318 7.79 1.30 -4.77
CA ILE A 318 8.04 0.33 -3.69
C ILE A 318 6.83 -0.60 -3.57
N ILE A 319 7.05 -1.87 -3.82
CA ILE A 319 6.05 -2.93 -3.72
C ILE A 319 6.56 -4.01 -2.77
N ILE A 320 5.66 -4.57 -1.97
CA ILE A 320 5.97 -5.66 -1.04
C ILE A 320 5.09 -6.86 -1.34
N ARG A 321 5.74 -8.03 -1.44
CA ARG A 321 5.11 -9.33 -1.58
C ARG A 321 5.14 -10.06 -0.23
N TYR A 322 4.00 -10.55 0.24
CA TYR A 322 3.90 -11.25 1.52
C TYR A 322 2.79 -12.31 1.50
N CYS A 323 2.79 -13.16 2.53
CA CYS A 323 1.80 -14.23 2.70
C CYS A 323 0.99 -14.04 3.97
N LEU A 324 -0.32 -13.87 3.82
CA LEU A 324 -1.27 -13.71 4.90
C LEU A 324 -2.45 -14.67 4.70
N ASN A 325 -2.84 -15.39 5.76
CA ASN A 325 -3.97 -16.33 5.75
C ASN A 325 -3.94 -17.35 4.58
N GLY A 326 -2.74 -17.78 4.19
CA GLY A 326 -2.55 -18.78 3.12
C GLY A 326 -2.63 -18.22 1.70
N MET A 327 -2.82 -16.92 1.54
CA MET A 327 -2.83 -16.23 0.25
C MET A 327 -1.57 -15.38 0.08
N VAL A 328 -1.15 -15.22 -1.17
CA VAL A 328 -0.05 -14.34 -1.57
C VAL A 328 -0.63 -12.99 -1.95
N HIS A 329 -0.03 -11.93 -1.42
CA HIS A 329 -0.38 -10.55 -1.74
C HIS A 329 0.84 -9.81 -2.26
N GLU A 330 0.66 -9.02 -3.31
CA GLU A 330 1.59 -7.97 -3.74
C GLU A 330 0.88 -6.63 -3.55
N ARG A 331 1.52 -5.69 -2.85
CA ARG A 331 0.94 -4.39 -2.52
C ARG A 331 1.90 -3.25 -2.80
N PHE A 332 1.37 -2.19 -3.39
CA PHE A 332 2.06 -0.94 -3.63
C PHE A 332 2.03 -0.06 -2.38
N LEU A 333 3.21 0.38 -1.92
CA LEU A 333 3.34 1.26 -0.75
C LEU A 333 3.49 2.74 -1.10
N GLY A 334 4.03 3.06 -2.27
CA GLY A 334 4.21 4.45 -2.66
C GLY A 334 5.26 4.67 -3.74
N PHE A 335 5.24 5.90 -4.27
CA PHE A 335 6.33 6.44 -5.06
C PHE A 335 7.24 7.26 -4.16
N VAL A 336 8.55 7.12 -4.35
CA VAL A 336 9.55 7.92 -3.66
C VAL A 336 10.44 8.58 -4.70
N SER A 337 10.50 9.91 -4.68
CA SER A 337 11.43 10.65 -5.53
C SER A 337 12.87 10.53 -5.03
N PHE A 338 13.82 10.53 -5.97
CA PHE A 338 15.24 10.52 -5.66
C PHE A 338 16.03 11.32 -6.70
N HIS A 339 17.24 11.76 -6.34
CA HIS A 339 18.08 12.61 -7.20
C HIS A 339 19.40 11.96 -7.61
N SER A 340 19.87 10.97 -6.86
CA SER A 340 21.10 10.24 -7.19
C SER A 340 20.77 8.82 -7.61
N HIS A 341 21.30 8.41 -8.76
CA HIS A 341 21.13 7.06 -9.28
C HIS A 341 22.12 6.05 -8.71
N THR A 342 22.97 6.42 -7.75
CA THR A 342 23.93 5.46 -7.16
C THR A 342 23.21 4.38 -6.35
N GLY A 343 23.73 3.14 -6.35
CA GLY A 343 23.13 2.05 -5.59
C GLY A 343 23.02 2.32 -4.09
N GLU A 344 23.98 3.07 -3.53
CA GLU A 344 23.97 3.52 -2.13
C GLU A 344 22.84 4.52 -1.83
N ALA A 345 22.62 5.51 -2.72
CA ALA A 345 21.55 6.49 -2.54
C ALA A 345 20.18 5.81 -2.62
N LEU A 346 20.00 4.91 -3.61
CA LEU A 346 18.78 4.11 -3.74
C LEU A 346 18.54 3.25 -2.49
N ALA A 347 19.59 2.61 -1.96
CA ALA A 347 19.48 1.80 -0.75
C ALA A 347 19.06 2.64 0.45
N THR A 348 19.67 3.81 0.63
CA THR A 348 19.34 4.75 1.70
C THR A 348 17.87 5.17 1.61
N THR A 349 17.41 5.56 0.42
CA THR A 349 16.01 5.96 0.18
C THR A 349 15.02 4.82 0.51
N VAL A 350 15.30 3.59 0.07
CA VAL A 350 14.45 2.43 0.37
C VAL A 350 14.43 2.12 1.88
N LEU A 351 15.59 2.11 2.53
CA LEU A 351 15.71 1.79 3.96
C LEU A 351 15.05 2.85 4.84
N GLU A 352 15.21 4.13 4.52
CA GLU A 352 14.53 5.22 5.21
C GLU A 352 13.01 5.13 5.07
N PHE A 353 12.53 4.77 3.88
CA PHE A 353 11.11 4.53 3.65
C PHE A 353 10.60 3.39 4.54
N LEU A 354 11.21 2.21 4.48
CA LEU A 354 10.81 1.05 5.31
C LEU A 354 10.83 1.37 6.80
N LYS A 355 11.87 2.06 7.27
CA LYS A 355 12.00 2.48 8.67
C LYS A 355 10.89 3.43 9.10
N ARG A 356 10.54 4.40 8.25
CA ARG A 356 9.42 5.33 8.51
C ARG A 356 8.07 4.62 8.51
N SER A 357 7.92 3.57 7.71
CA SER A 357 6.72 2.73 7.66
C SER A 357 6.63 1.72 8.80
N GLY A 358 7.67 1.58 9.64
CA GLY A 358 7.71 0.57 10.69
C GLY A 358 7.90 -0.87 10.18
N ILE A 359 8.40 -1.03 8.95
CA ILE A 359 8.66 -2.33 8.34
C ILE A 359 10.13 -2.69 8.59
N ASP A 360 10.35 -3.78 9.32
CA ASP A 360 11.70 -4.22 9.69
C ASP A 360 12.38 -4.98 8.54
N ILE A 361 13.50 -4.43 8.05
CA ILE A 361 14.32 -5.05 7.02
C ILE A 361 14.85 -6.43 7.42
N ALA A 362 14.98 -6.71 8.72
CA ALA A 362 15.43 -8.02 9.21
C ALA A 362 14.45 -9.17 8.86
N ASN A 363 13.18 -8.86 8.57
CA ASN A 363 12.20 -9.84 8.12
C ASN A 363 12.10 -9.95 6.59
N CYS A 364 12.85 -9.17 5.84
CA CYS A 364 12.95 -9.30 4.39
C CYS A 364 13.63 -10.64 4.04
N ARG A 365 13.06 -11.39 3.09
CA ARG A 365 13.58 -12.71 2.64
C ARG A 365 13.93 -12.75 1.16
N ALA A 366 13.54 -11.71 0.41
CA ALA A 366 13.89 -11.56 -0.99
C ALA A 366 13.88 -10.09 -1.41
N GLN A 367 14.69 -9.78 -2.41
CA GLN A 367 14.76 -8.46 -3.03
C GLN A 367 14.83 -8.60 -4.56
N THR A 368 13.96 -7.89 -5.28
CA THR A 368 13.79 -8.05 -6.72
C THR A 368 13.79 -6.71 -7.44
N TYR A 369 14.75 -6.54 -8.37
CA TYR A 369 14.99 -5.30 -9.11
C TYR A 369 15.20 -5.55 -10.61
N ASP A 370 15.26 -4.46 -11.38
CA ASP A 370 15.77 -4.52 -12.74
C ASP A 370 17.26 -4.92 -12.78
N ASN A 371 17.77 -5.20 -13.97
CA ASN A 371 19.17 -5.60 -14.16
C ASN A 371 20.10 -4.39 -14.38
N ALA A 372 19.67 -3.17 -14.03
CA ALA A 372 20.54 -2.00 -14.13
C ALA A 372 21.70 -2.13 -13.14
N ALA A 373 22.88 -1.63 -13.49
CA ALA A 373 24.08 -1.81 -12.66
C ALA A 373 23.94 -1.20 -11.26
N ASN A 374 23.22 -0.08 -11.14
CA ASN A 374 22.99 0.59 -9.86
C ASN A 374 22.02 -0.19 -8.95
N MET A 375 21.16 -1.03 -9.51
CA MET A 375 20.21 -1.86 -8.77
C MET A 375 20.78 -3.26 -8.50
N SER A 376 21.19 -3.94 -9.57
CA SER A 376 21.66 -5.33 -9.58
C SER A 376 23.15 -5.52 -9.31
N GLY A 377 23.93 -4.43 -9.19
CA GLY A 377 25.38 -4.47 -9.03
C GLY A 377 25.83 -5.29 -7.82
N ARG A 378 26.76 -6.24 -8.04
CA ARG A 378 27.22 -7.19 -7.02
C ARG A 378 27.99 -6.56 -5.85
N TYR A 379 28.62 -5.40 -6.07
CA TYR A 379 29.50 -4.77 -5.07
C TYR A 379 28.99 -3.42 -4.57
N HIS A 380 28.35 -2.63 -5.44
CA HIS A 380 27.91 -1.27 -5.14
C HIS A 380 26.47 -0.99 -5.57
N GLY A 381 25.73 -2.03 -6.01
CA GLY A 381 24.32 -1.88 -6.34
C GLY A 381 23.44 -1.90 -5.09
N LEU A 382 22.19 -1.46 -5.23
CA LEU A 382 21.14 -1.58 -4.22
C LEU A 382 21.11 -2.98 -3.59
N GLN A 383 21.23 -4.02 -4.42
CA GLN A 383 21.16 -5.40 -3.94
C GLN A 383 22.30 -5.80 -2.99
N ALA A 384 23.51 -5.28 -3.23
CA ALA A 384 24.66 -5.54 -2.37
C ALA A 384 24.45 -4.85 -1.01
N GLN A 385 24.01 -3.59 -1.01
CA GLN A 385 23.78 -2.81 0.20
C GLN A 385 22.70 -3.42 1.11
N ILE A 386 21.58 -3.88 0.54
CA ILE A 386 20.54 -4.54 1.33
C ILE A 386 21.01 -5.90 1.83
N LYS A 387 21.79 -6.63 1.04
CA LYS A 387 22.33 -7.93 1.44
C LYS A 387 23.37 -7.82 2.55
N ASP A 388 24.14 -6.74 2.59
CA ASP A 388 25.09 -6.47 3.67
C ASP A 388 24.38 -6.19 5.01
N LEU A 389 23.16 -5.65 4.96
CA LEU A 389 22.32 -5.41 6.14
C LEU A 389 21.51 -6.64 6.55
N ASN A 390 21.03 -7.42 5.58
CA ASN A 390 20.28 -8.65 5.80
C ASN A 390 20.72 -9.72 4.78
N ASP A 391 21.51 -10.68 5.26
CA ASP A 391 22.06 -11.78 4.48
C ASP A 391 21.00 -12.76 3.96
N LEU A 392 19.81 -12.77 4.57
CA LEU A 392 18.65 -13.57 4.17
C LEU A 392 17.80 -12.91 3.08
N ALA A 393 18.02 -11.64 2.75
CA ALA A 393 17.34 -10.95 1.65
C ALA A 393 17.97 -11.35 0.29
N PHE A 394 17.58 -12.50 -0.25
CA PHE A 394 18.17 -12.99 -1.51
C PHE A 394 17.77 -12.13 -2.71
N TYR A 395 18.76 -11.75 -3.52
CA TYR A 395 18.52 -11.06 -4.77
C TYR A 395 17.96 -11.99 -5.84
N VAL A 396 16.82 -11.61 -6.39
CA VAL A 396 16.12 -12.28 -7.48
C VAL A 396 16.02 -11.30 -8.64
N PRO A 397 16.65 -11.56 -9.79
CA PRO A 397 16.47 -10.72 -10.97
C PRO A 397 15.02 -10.76 -11.44
N CYS A 398 14.47 -9.64 -11.90
CA CYS A 398 13.14 -9.64 -12.51
C CYS A 398 13.13 -10.51 -13.78
N VAL A 399 12.28 -11.54 -13.82
CA VAL A 399 12.22 -12.44 -14.99
C VAL A 399 11.71 -11.72 -16.25
N ALA A 400 10.74 -10.82 -16.12
CA ALA A 400 10.19 -10.07 -17.25
C ALA A 400 11.27 -9.21 -17.93
N HIS A 401 12.03 -8.44 -17.14
CA HIS A 401 13.16 -7.65 -17.63
C HIS A 401 14.27 -8.56 -18.20
N SER A 402 14.52 -9.68 -17.53
CA SER A 402 15.49 -10.68 -17.98
C SER A 402 15.15 -11.23 -19.37
N LEU A 403 13.89 -11.62 -19.63
CA LEU A 403 13.43 -12.06 -20.95
C LEU A 403 13.52 -10.95 -22.00
N ASN A 404 13.21 -9.70 -21.63
CA ASN A 404 13.35 -8.56 -22.54
C ASN A 404 14.81 -8.40 -23.01
N LEU A 405 15.78 -8.51 -22.08
CA LEU A 405 17.20 -8.40 -22.41
C LEU A 405 17.71 -9.58 -23.27
N VAL A 406 17.26 -10.83 -23.01
CA VAL A 406 17.61 -11.99 -23.86
C VAL A 406 17.25 -11.69 -25.31
N GLY A 407 16.04 -11.21 -25.50
CA GLY A 407 15.53 -10.84 -26.79
C GLY A 407 16.34 -9.73 -27.44
N ASP A 408 16.57 -8.63 -26.72
CA ASP A 408 17.25 -7.46 -27.27
C ASP A 408 18.70 -7.76 -27.68
N CYS A 409 19.42 -8.54 -26.87
CA CYS A 409 20.76 -9.02 -27.22
C CYS A 409 20.72 -9.88 -28.50
N SER A 410 19.77 -10.83 -28.58
CA SER A 410 19.67 -11.75 -29.72
C SER A 410 19.24 -11.05 -31.02
N ALA A 411 18.41 -10.01 -30.93
CA ALA A 411 18.00 -9.18 -32.06
C ALA A 411 19.12 -8.29 -32.63
N LYS A 412 20.18 -8.07 -31.84
CA LYS A 412 21.35 -7.25 -32.20
C LYS A 412 22.59 -8.07 -32.52
N GLU A 413 22.50 -9.40 -32.46
CA GLU A 413 23.66 -10.29 -32.60
C GLU A 413 24.24 -10.30 -34.02
N CYS A 414 23.37 -10.27 -35.04
CA CYS A 414 23.80 -10.32 -36.44
C CYS A 414 23.14 -9.22 -37.29
N LEU A 415 23.80 -8.86 -38.39
CA LEU A 415 23.39 -7.77 -39.27
C LEU A 415 22.01 -8.04 -39.88
N GLU A 416 21.71 -9.28 -40.22
CA GLU A 416 20.43 -9.73 -40.77
C GLU A 416 19.28 -9.51 -39.77
N ALA A 417 19.49 -9.78 -38.48
CA ALA A 417 18.51 -9.49 -37.42
C ALA A 417 18.30 -7.98 -37.22
N ILE A 418 19.39 -7.20 -37.16
CA ILE A 418 19.32 -5.74 -37.07
C ILE A 418 18.55 -5.15 -38.26
N ASN A 419 18.86 -5.62 -39.47
CA ASN A 419 18.18 -5.19 -40.69
C ASN A 419 16.70 -5.54 -40.67
N PHE A 420 16.33 -6.74 -40.22
CA PHE A 420 14.95 -7.17 -40.12
C PHE A 420 14.13 -6.25 -39.18
N PHE A 421 14.60 -6.03 -37.95
CA PHE A 421 13.91 -5.14 -37.01
C PHE A 421 13.91 -3.67 -37.46
N SER A 422 14.97 -3.22 -38.15
CA SER A 422 15.01 -1.89 -38.79
C SER A 422 13.94 -1.74 -39.87
N ILE A 423 13.72 -2.78 -40.68
CA ILE A 423 12.65 -2.81 -41.70
C ILE A 423 11.28 -2.75 -41.03
N LEU A 424 11.06 -3.51 -39.96
CA LEU A 424 9.80 -3.53 -39.22
C LEU A 424 9.47 -2.14 -38.63
N GLN A 425 10.45 -1.46 -38.04
CA GLN A 425 10.27 -0.09 -37.56
C GLN A 425 10.01 0.91 -38.71
N LYS A 426 10.74 0.79 -39.82
CA LYS A 426 10.54 1.64 -41.01
C LYS A 426 9.16 1.46 -41.61
N LEU A 427 8.64 0.23 -41.62
CA LEU A 427 7.31 -0.08 -42.10
C LEU A 427 6.25 0.63 -41.26
N TYR A 428 6.34 0.53 -39.92
CA TYR A 428 5.45 1.25 -39.03
C TYR A 428 5.58 2.78 -39.21
N ALA A 429 6.80 3.31 -39.20
CA ALA A 429 7.04 4.75 -39.34
C ALA A 429 6.52 5.30 -40.68
N PHE A 430 6.65 4.52 -41.76
CA PHE A 430 6.09 4.87 -43.07
C PHE A 430 4.57 5.04 -42.97
N PHE A 431 3.83 4.04 -42.51
CA PHE A 431 2.37 4.17 -42.43
C PHE A 431 1.92 5.19 -41.38
N ALA A 432 2.54 5.22 -40.19
CA ALA A 432 2.14 6.09 -39.09
C ALA A 432 2.38 7.59 -39.37
N ALA A 433 3.31 7.93 -40.27
CA ALA A 433 3.59 9.31 -40.64
C ALA A 433 2.51 9.96 -41.54
N SER A 434 1.46 9.25 -41.98
CA SER A 434 0.33 9.85 -42.69
C SER A 434 -0.98 9.13 -42.41
N THR A 435 -2.00 9.89 -42.02
CA THR A 435 -3.37 9.37 -41.82
C THR A 435 -3.94 8.78 -43.10
N HIS A 436 -3.62 9.35 -44.28
CA HIS A 436 -4.02 8.80 -45.57
C HIS A 436 -3.42 7.40 -45.80
N ARG A 437 -2.10 7.25 -45.63
CA ARG A 437 -1.42 5.95 -45.81
C ARG A 437 -1.92 4.91 -44.82
N TRP A 438 -2.17 5.32 -43.58
CA TRP A 438 -2.75 4.45 -42.57
C TRP A 438 -4.15 3.97 -42.96
N ASP A 439 -4.98 4.86 -43.49
CA ASP A 439 -6.33 4.53 -43.95
C ASP A 439 -6.32 3.58 -45.15
N VAL A 440 -5.42 3.78 -46.13
CA VAL A 440 -5.25 2.86 -47.27
C VAL A 440 -4.86 1.45 -46.77
N LEU A 441 -3.97 1.36 -45.77
CA LEU A 441 -3.63 0.07 -45.15
C LEU A 441 -4.83 -0.59 -44.48
N LEU A 442 -5.66 0.18 -43.76
CA LEU A 442 -6.83 -0.33 -43.05
C LEU A 442 -7.95 -0.75 -44.01
N ARG A 443 -8.20 -0.02 -45.09
CA ARG A 443 -9.21 -0.38 -46.11
C ARG A 443 -8.90 -1.71 -46.79
N ASN A 444 -7.61 -1.98 -47.03
CA ASN A 444 -7.15 -3.21 -47.64
C ASN A 444 -7.01 -4.36 -46.64
N SER A 445 -7.16 -4.07 -45.34
CA SER A 445 -7.06 -5.04 -44.26
C SER A 445 -8.43 -5.60 -43.87
N LYS A 446 -8.47 -6.85 -43.38
CA LYS A 446 -9.68 -7.40 -42.76
C LYS A 446 -9.95 -6.65 -41.45
N LYS A 447 -11.21 -6.25 -41.21
CA LYS A 447 -11.67 -5.51 -40.01
C LYS A 447 -11.29 -6.14 -38.66
N SER A 448 -10.87 -7.40 -38.62
CA SER A 448 -10.45 -8.14 -37.42
C SER A 448 -8.93 -8.39 -37.30
N SER A 449 -8.10 -7.86 -38.21
CA SER A 449 -6.65 -8.15 -38.21
C SER A 449 -5.87 -7.23 -37.27
N LYS A 450 -4.74 -7.72 -36.73
CA LYS A 450 -3.82 -6.93 -35.92
C LYS A 450 -3.10 -5.89 -36.79
N THR A 451 -3.13 -4.63 -36.40
CA THR A 451 -2.47 -3.52 -37.12
C THR A 451 -0.97 -3.43 -36.79
N LEU A 452 -0.20 -2.81 -37.68
CA LEU A 452 1.24 -2.57 -37.46
C LEU A 452 1.45 -1.78 -36.17
N LYS A 453 2.48 -2.15 -35.40
CA LYS A 453 2.84 -1.47 -34.16
C LYS A 453 4.29 -1.00 -34.20
N SER A 454 4.58 0.09 -33.49
CA SER A 454 5.95 0.54 -33.25
C SER A 454 6.70 -0.50 -32.43
N LEU A 455 7.98 -0.67 -32.69
CA LEU A 455 8.86 -1.35 -31.76
C LEU A 455 9.07 -0.46 -30.53
N SER A 456 9.15 -1.09 -29.37
CA SER A 456 9.61 -0.47 -28.13
C SER A 456 11.02 -0.97 -27.84
N SER A 457 11.89 -0.08 -27.39
CA SER A 457 13.22 -0.42 -26.86
C SER A 457 13.12 -1.09 -25.48
N THR A 458 12.08 -0.77 -24.70
CA THR A 458 11.93 -1.19 -23.30
C THR A 458 10.97 -2.36 -23.10
N ARG A 459 10.05 -2.63 -24.05
CA ARG A 459 9.02 -3.69 -23.94
C ARG A 459 9.08 -4.67 -25.10
N TRP A 460 9.51 -5.90 -24.81
CA TRP A 460 9.67 -6.98 -25.81
C TRP A 460 8.34 -7.44 -26.42
N SER A 461 7.24 -7.39 -25.66
CA SER A 461 5.88 -7.72 -26.12
C SER A 461 5.45 -6.90 -27.35
N CYS A 462 5.90 -5.64 -27.47
CA CYS A 462 5.64 -4.81 -28.64
C CYS A 462 6.25 -5.38 -29.92
N ARG A 463 7.38 -6.09 -29.82
CA ARG A 463 8.01 -6.76 -30.97
C ARG A 463 7.19 -7.96 -31.43
N ASN A 464 6.63 -8.73 -30.48
CA ASN A 464 5.71 -9.83 -30.81
C ASN A 464 4.49 -9.32 -31.58
N ASP A 465 3.83 -8.28 -31.06
CA ASP A 465 2.68 -7.68 -31.71
C ASP A 465 2.99 -7.15 -33.12
N ALA A 466 4.15 -6.50 -33.30
CA ALA A 466 4.57 -5.97 -34.58
C ALA A 466 4.82 -7.09 -35.62
N ILE A 467 5.43 -8.21 -35.20
CA ILE A 467 5.68 -9.36 -36.08
C ILE A 467 4.39 -10.11 -36.38
N GLU A 468 3.50 -10.31 -35.40
CA GLU A 468 2.20 -10.92 -35.65
C GLU A 468 1.37 -10.10 -36.64
N ALA A 469 1.40 -8.77 -36.52
CA ALA A 469 0.75 -7.87 -37.47
C ALA A 469 1.34 -7.97 -38.88
N LEU A 470 2.69 -8.02 -39.00
CA LEU A 470 3.35 -8.21 -40.29
C LEU A 470 3.02 -9.57 -40.91
N ALA A 471 3.16 -10.65 -40.15
CA ALA A 471 2.94 -12.01 -40.64
C ALA A 471 1.47 -12.25 -41.03
N GLY A 472 0.52 -11.69 -40.27
CA GLY A 472 -0.91 -11.83 -40.54
C GLY A 472 -1.41 -10.99 -41.73
N ASN A 473 -0.70 -9.91 -42.08
CA ASN A 473 -1.08 -8.97 -43.13
C ASN A 473 -0.02 -8.84 -44.23
N TYR A 474 0.83 -9.86 -44.44
CA TYR A 474 2.01 -9.75 -45.31
C TYR A 474 1.65 -9.33 -46.75
N ASP A 475 0.69 -10.03 -47.36
CA ASP A 475 0.19 -9.71 -48.71
C ASP A 475 -0.49 -8.35 -48.78
N VAL A 476 -1.29 -7.99 -47.77
CA VAL A 476 -1.99 -6.71 -47.70
C VAL A 476 -0.98 -5.57 -47.66
N ILE A 477 0.02 -5.67 -46.79
CA ILE A 477 1.09 -4.69 -46.66
C ILE A 477 1.87 -4.57 -47.97
N TYR A 478 2.22 -5.70 -48.58
CA TYR A 478 2.94 -5.73 -49.85
C TYR A 478 2.15 -5.05 -50.98
N ASN A 479 0.87 -5.39 -51.13
CA ASN A 479 0.00 -4.83 -52.16
C ASN A 479 -0.22 -3.34 -51.94
N THR A 480 -0.50 -2.90 -50.71
CA THR A 480 -0.63 -1.48 -50.38
C THR A 480 0.65 -0.70 -50.69
N LEU A 481 1.83 -1.24 -50.38
CA LEU A 481 3.10 -0.60 -50.76
C LEU A 481 3.30 -0.57 -52.28
N SER A 482 2.83 -1.61 -52.99
CA SER A 482 2.83 -1.63 -54.45
C SER A 482 1.93 -0.54 -55.03
N ASP A 483 0.72 -0.38 -54.50
CA ASP A 483 -0.25 0.61 -54.96
C ASP A 483 0.28 2.03 -54.71
N ILE A 484 0.74 2.32 -53.49
CA ILE A 484 1.35 3.62 -53.15
C ILE A 484 2.58 3.90 -54.02
N SER A 485 3.40 2.90 -54.35
CA SER A 485 4.57 3.11 -55.22
C SER A 485 4.22 3.51 -56.66
N LYS A 486 3.02 3.11 -57.12
CA LYS A 486 2.52 3.35 -58.48
C LYS A 486 1.57 4.55 -58.57
N ASP A 487 1.02 5.01 -57.45
CA ASP A 487 0.12 6.15 -57.41
C ASP A 487 0.87 7.43 -57.80
N MET A 488 0.41 8.08 -58.89
CA MET A 488 1.01 9.32 -59.39
C MET A 488 0.58 10.55 -58.57
N ASN A 489 -0.43 10.40 -57.71
CA ASN A 489 -0.89 11.47 -56.81
C ASN A 489 -0.05 11.56 -55.52
N GLU A 490 0.71 10.51 -55.21
CA GLU A 490 1.65 10.48 -54.08
C GLU A 490 2.98 11.17 -54.46
N ASN A 491 3.63 11.82 -53.49
CA ASN A 491 4.88 12.53 -53.76
C ASN A 491 6.03 11.55 -54.10
N ALA A 492 7.06 12.06 -54.79
CA ALA A 492 8.16 11.23 -55.31
C ALA A 492 8.88 10.44 -54.20
N ASP A 493 9.09 11.06 -53.04
CA ASP A 493 9.76 10.44 -51.89
C ASP A 493 8.92 9.29 -51.31
N THR A 494 7.61 9.47 -51.13
CA THR A 494 6.69 8.44 -50.63
C THR A 494 6.63 7.26 -51.57
N ARG A 495 6.58 7.50 -52.88
CA ARG A 495 6.61 6.45 -53.90
C ARG A 495 7.93 5.69 -53.88
N HIS A 496 9.05 6.40 -53.77
CA HIS A 496 10.38 5.81 -53.66
C HIS A 496 10.52 4.96 -52.40
N ASP A 497 10.10 5.46 -51.25
CA ASP A 497 10.17 4.77 -49.97
C ASP A 497 9.26 3.54 -49.94
N ALA A 498 8.04 3.65 -50.46
CA ALA A 498 7.13 2.52 -50.61
C ALA A 498 7.76 1.41 -51.47
N ASN A 499 8.36 1.77 -52.60
CA ASN A 499 9.04 0.83 -53.49
C ASN A 499 10.29 0.22 -52.82
N SER A 500 11.05 1.01 -52.06
CA SER A 500 12.25 0.57 -51.34
C SER A 500 11.92 -0.45 -50.25
N ILE A 501 10.87 -0.22 -49.46
CA ILE A 501 10.38 -1.16 -48.44
C ILE A 501 9.83 -2.42 -49.12
N LYS A 502 9.01 -2.27 -50.16
CA LYS A 502 8.46 -3.38 -50.96
C LYS A 502 9.55 -4.32 -51.49
N LYS A 503 10.62 -3.77 -52.08
CA LYS A 503 11.76 -4.57 -52.59
C LYS A 503 12.45 -5.39 -51.51
N LYS A 504 12.39 -4.96 -50.25
CA LYS A 504 12.95 -5.71 -49.11
C LYS A 504 12.03 -6.84 -48.68
N LEU A 505 10.71 -6.63 -48.67
CA LEU A 505 9.71 -7.65 -48.30
C LEU A 505 9.65 -8.83 -49.27
N ILE A 506 10.08 -8.66 -50.53
CA ILE A 506 10.15 -9.75 -51.52
C ILE A 506 11.24 -10.78 -51.18
N LYS A 507 12.27 -10.40 -50.42
CA LYS A 507 13.42 -11.26 -50.13
C LYS A 507 13.03 -12.43 -49.23
N LEU A 508 13.48 -13.63 -49.57
CA LEU A 508 13.25 -14.84 -48.78
C LEU A 508 13.82 -14.70 -47.36
N GLU A 509 14.93 -13.99 -47.19
CA GLU A 509 15.52 -13.70 -45.87
C GLU A 509 14.55 -12.97 -44.94
N ILE A 510 13.76 -12.03 -45.46
CA ILE A 510 12.81 -11.26 -44.65
C ILE A 510 11.57 -12.08 -44.31
N ALA A 511 11.06 -12.87 -45.26
CA ALA A 511 9.98 -13.81 -45.00
C ALA A 511 10.40 -14.87 -43.97
N PHE A 512 11.60 -15.44 -44.11
CA PHE A 512 12.17 -16.39 -43.15
C PHE A 512 12.26 -15.78 -41.75
N MET A 513 12.85 -14.58 -41.64
CA MET A 513 12.97 -13.89 -40.35
C MET A 513 11.60 -13.55 -39.76
N THR A 514 10.59 -13.26 -40.58
CA THR A 514 9.21 -13.04 -40.11
C THR A 514 8.65 -14.29 -39.45
N ILE A 515 8.76 -15.46 -40.08
CA ILE A 515 8.26 -16.73 -39.52
C ILE A 515 9.08 -17.16 -38.30
N PHE A 516 10.40 -17.13 -38.41
CA PHE A 516 11.32 -17.52 -37.33
C PHE A 516 11.06 -16.68 -36.07
N TRP A 517 11.08 -15.36 -36.18
CA TRP A 517 10.82 -14.51 -35.02
C TRP A 517 9.37 -14.57 -34.56
N LYS A 518 8.38 -14.82 -35.43
CA LYS A 518 7.00 -15.08 -34.98
C LYS A 518 6.93 -16.27 -34.03
N ARG A 519 7.59 -17.39 -34.38
CA ARG A 519 7.64 -18.59 -33.53
C ARG A 519 8.36 -18.30 -32.20
N VAL A 520 9.54 -17.68 -32.25
CA VAL A 520 10.32 -17.35 -31.05
C VAL A 520 9.57 -16.35 -30.15
N LEU A 521 9.16 -15.21 -30.70
CA LEU A 521 8.51 -14.14 -29.93
C LEU A 521 7.17 -14.57 -29.37
N GLY A 522 6.40 -15.40 -30.08
CA GLY A 522 5.14 -15.93 -29.60
C GLY A 522 5.30 -16.74 -28.31
N ARG A 523 6.31 -17.63 -28.26
CA ARG A 523 6.61 -18.42 -27.05
C ARG A 523 7.21 -17.58 -25.92
N PHE A 524 8.08 -16.62 -26.24
CA PHE A 524 8.62 -15.68 -25.27
C PHE A 524 7.51 -14.84 -24.63
N ASN A 525 6.58 -14.31 -25.44
CA ASN A 525 5.46 -13.51 -24.96
C ASN A 525 4.49 -14.34 -24.11
N ALA A 526 4.14 -15.55 -24.55
CA ALA A 526 3.29 -16.46 -23.77
C ALA A 526 3.91 -16.81 -22.41
N THR A 527 5.23 -17.05 -22.37
CA THR A 527 5.97 -17.32 -21.14
C THR A 527 6.00 -16.09 -20.23
N SER A 528 6.30 -14.90 -20.78
CA SER A 528 6.33 -13.65 -20.03
C SER A 528 4.96 -13.32 -19.41
N VAL A 529 3.88 -13.42 -20.18
CA VAL A 529 2.50 -13.18 -19.69
C VAL A 529 2.12 -14.17 -18.59
N TYR A 530 2.51 -15.44 -18.73
CA TYR A 530 2.27 -16.42 -17.68
C TYR A 530 2.98 -16.02 -16.38
N LEU A 531 4.28 -15.71 -16.45
CA LEU A 531 5.12 -15.37 -15.29
C LEU A 531 4.71 -14.10 -14.53
N GLN A 532 3.89 -13.23 -15.14
CA GLN A 532 3.37 -12.01 -14.52
C GLN A 532 2.21 -12.24 -13.52
N ARG A 533 1.80 -13.49 -13.31
CA ARG A 533 0.78 -13.84 -12.31
C ARG A 533 1.36 -13.80 -10.90
N ILE A 534 0.58 -13.27 -9.95
CA ILE A 534 1.01 -13.11 -8.56
C ILE A 534 1.17 -14.49 -7.90
N GLU A 535 0.36 -15.46 -8.29
CA GLU A 535 0.29 -16.81 -7.70
C GLU A 535 1.40 -17.76 -8.18
N ILE A 536 2.36 -17.27 -8.97
CA ILE A 536 3.48 -18.11 -9.41
C ILE A 536 4.57 -18.16 -8.35
N ASP A 537 5.04 -19.37 -8.08
CA ASP A 537 6.21 -19.62 -7.28
C ASP A 537 7.49 -19.66 -8.14
N MET A 538 8.65 -19.44 -7.51
CA MET A 538 9.93 -19.37 -8.19
C MET A 538 10.33 -20.66 -8.92
N VAL A 539 9.89 -21.83 -8.46
CA VAL A 539 10.26 -23.11 -9.06
C VAL A 539 9.48 -23.30 -10.35
N THR A 540 8.16 -23.07 -10.32
CA THR A 540 7.34 -23.02 -11.53
C THR A 540 7.89 -21.99 -12.52
N GLY A 541 8.32 -20.82 -12.02
CA GLY A 541 8.97 -19.79 -12.82
C GLY A 541 10.23 -20.29 -13.54
N ASN A 542 11.13 -20.96 -12.83
CA ASN A 542 12.34 -21.54 -13.42
C ASN A 542 12.03 -22.68 -14.40
N SER A 543 11.05 -23.54 -14.10
CA SER A 543 10.61 -24.61 -15.01
C SER A 543 10.11 -24.06 -16.34
N MET A 544 9.39 -22.92 -16.34
CA MET A 544 8.96 -22.24 -17.56
C MET A 544 10.14 -21.70 -18.38
N LEU A 545 11.18 -21.18 -17.72
CA LEU A 545 12.42 -20.75 -18.40
C LEU A 545 13.18 -21.94 -18.99
N GLN A 546 13.27 -23.06 -18.27
CA GLN A 546 13.91 -24.29 -18.77
C GLN A 546 13.15 -24.90 -19.95
N SER A 547 11.82 -24.87 -19.90
CA SER A 547 10.97 -25.26 -21.04
C SER A 547 11.24 -24.37 -22.27
N LEU A 548 11.39 -23.05 -22.06
CA LEU A 548 11.73 -22.13 -23.14
C LEU A 548 13.14 -22.37 -23.71
N ILE A 549 14.13 -22.72 -22.87
CA ILE A 549 15.47 -23.12 -23.31
C ILE A 549 15.40 -24.35 -24.20
N THR A 550 14.64 -25.37 -23.77
CA THR A 550 14.44 -26.61 -24.52
C THR A 550 13.80 -26.34 -25.89
N PHE A 551 12.75 -25.51 -25.92
CA PHE A 551 12.12 -25.08 -27.16
C PHE A 551 13.10 -24.40 -28.13
N VAL A 552 13.96 -23.50 -27.63
CA VAL A 552 14.97 -22.84 -28.47
C VAL A 552 16.03 -23.82 -28.99
N ASP A 553 16.35 -24.88 -28.23
CA ASP A 553 17.24 -25.95 -28.68
C ASP A 553 16.63 -26.79 -29.80
N GLU A 554 15.38 -27.18 -29.66
CA GLU A 554 14.65 -27.92 -30.69
C GLU A 554 14.50 -27.10 -31.98
N LEU A 555 14.29 -25.77 -31.87
CA LEU A 555 14.23 -24.87 -33.02
C LEU A 555 15.47 -24.94 -33.91
N ARG A 556 16.63 -25.37 -33.41
CA ARG A 556 17.86 -25.53 -34.22
C ARG A 556 17.65 -26.49 -35.40
N ASN A 557 16.75 -27.46 -35.26
CA ASN A 557 16.47 -28.48 -36.27
C ASN A 557 15.39 -28.03 -37.29
N ASP A 558 14.67 -26.94 -37.01
CA ASP A 558 13.50 -26.51 -37.77
C ASP A 558 13.81 -25.64 -39.00
N PHE A 559 15.08 -25.48 -39.38
CA PHE A 559 15.48 -24.58 -40.47
C PHE A 559 14.68 -24.83 -41.76
N ASP A 560 14.57 -26.10 -42.16
CA ASP A 560 13.89 -26.49 -43.40
C ASP A 560 12.38 -26.22 -43.32
N ALA A 561 11.75 -26.55 -42.19
CA ALA A 561 10.33 -26.29 -41.95
C ALA A 561 9.98 -24.78 -41.96
N ILE A 562 10.84 -23.95 -41.34
CA ILE A 562 10.67 -22.50 -41.34
C ILE A 562 10.86 -21.92 -42.75
N GLU A 563 11.81 -22.47 -43.52
CA GLU A 563 12.03 -22.06 -44.91
C GLU A 563 10.80 -22.36 -45.78
N ASP A 564 10.19 -23.54 -45.62
CA ASP A 564 8.99 -23.92 -46.37
C ASP A 564 7.78 -23.04 -46.00
N GLU A 565 7.58 -22.75 -44.72
CA GLU A 565 6.57 -21.78 -44.28
C GLU A 565 6.83 -20.38 -44.82
N ALA A 566 8.09 -19.93 -44.83
CA ALA A 566 8.47 -18.62 -45.34
C ALA A 566 8.21 -18.49 -46.84
N LYS A 567 8.42 -19.56 -47.61
CA LYS A 567 8.07 -19.61 -49.04
C LYS A 567 6.57 -19.49 -49.25
N ILE A 568 5.74 -20.04 -48.35
CA ILE A 568 4.28 -20.03 -48.49
C ILE A 568 3.65 -18.75 -47.90
N LEU A 569 4.38 -17.99 -47.07
CA LEU A 569 3.91 -16.77 -46.39
C LEU A 569 3.22 -15.75 -47.33
N SER A 570 3.72 -15.61 -48.55
CA SER A 570 3.16 -14.72 -49.57
C SER A 570 3.57 -15.18 -50.97
N ILE A 571 2.67 -14.99 -51.95
CA ILE A 571 2.95 -15.25 -53.36
C ILE A 571 4.08 -14.35 -53.87
N SER A 572 4.23 -13.17 -53.29
CA SER A 572 5.19 -12.15 -53.70
C SER A 572 6.61 -12.38 -53.19
N VAL A 573 6.82 -13.40 -52.34
CA VAL A 573 8.13 -13.73 -51.77
C VAL A 573 8.94 -14.59 -52.73
N ASN A 574 10.21 -14.23 -52.92
CA ASN A 574 11.16 -15.00 -53.71
C ASN A 574 11.36 -16.41 -53.13
N LYS A 575 11.47 -17.41 -54.01
CA LYS A 575 11.72 -18.80 -53.60
C LYS A 575 13.20 -19.13 -53.43
N GLU A 576 14.07 -18.26 -53.93
CA GLU A 576 15.52 -18.40 -53.85
C GLU A 576 16.13 -17.38 -52.89
N TRP A 577 17.22 -17.79 -52.26
CA TRP A 577 18.02 -16.94 -51.37
C TRP A 577 18.78 -15.88 -52.17
N SER A 578 18.94 -14.69 -51.59
CA SER A 578 19.79 -13.65 -52.15
C SER A 578 21.23 -14.16 -52.18
N ASN A 579 21.82 -14.32 -53.35
CA ASN A 579 23.26 -14.55 -53.45
C ASN A 579 23.96 -13.28 -52.95
N GLY A 580 24.46 -13.32 -51.72
CA GLY A 580 25.23 -12.24 -51.13
C GLY A 580 26.29 -11.77 -52.10
N GLY A 581 26.27 -10.48 -52.46
CA GLY A 581 27.08 -9.94 -53.53
C GLY A 581 28.55 -10.32 -53.38
N LYS A 582 29.06 -11.06 -54.39
CA LYS A 582 30.44 -11.31 -54.90
C LYS A 582 31.70 -11.20 -54.02
N ASN A 583 31.66 -10.78 -52.75
CA ASN A 583 32.82 -10.49 -51.92
C ASN A 583 32.66 -11.06 -50.50
N LYS A 584 32.81 -12.37 -50.30
CA LYS A 584 33.11 -12.93 -48.96
C LYS A 584 34.16 -14.06 -49.04
N ARG A 585 34.95 -14.15 -47.96
CA ARG A 585 36.23 -14.88 -47.78
C ARG A 585 36.23 -16.28 -48.38
N LYS A 586 37.26 -16.58 -49.18
CA LYS A 586 37.63 -17.92 -49.61
C LYS A 586 38.14 -18.71 -48.38
N ILE A 587 37.39 -19.70 -47.93
CA ILE A 587 37.89 -20.69 -46.98
C ILE A 587 38.82 -21.62 -47.76
N ILE A 588 40.06 -21.79 -47.29
CA ILE A 588 41.04 -22.68 -47.90
C ILE A 588 40.96 -24.01 -47.16
N LYS A 589 40.35 -25.04 -47.77
CA LYS A 589 40.54 -26.43 -47.34
C LYS A 589 41.86 -26.91 -47.95
N LYS A 590 42.84 -27.25 -47.11
CA LYS A 590 44.04 -27.99 -47.53
C LYS A 590 43.72 -29.48 -47.45
N TYR A 591 43.76 -30.16 -48.59
CA TYR A 591 43.67 -31.62 -48.65
C TYR A 591 45.04 -32.24 -48.36
N SER A 592 45.05 -33.51 -47.96
CA SER A 592 46.26 -34.27 -47.59
C SER A 592 47.24 -34.47 -48.76
N ASP A 593 46.80 -34.24 -50.00
CA ASP A 593 47.60 -34.27 -51.23
C ASP A 593 48.21 -32.89 -51.60
N GLY A 594 48.02 -31.87 -50.77
CA GLY A 594 48.53 -30.52 -51.01
C GLY A 594 47.65 -29.65 -51.91
N THR A 595 46.50 -30.15 -52.39
CA THR A 595 45.55 -29.34 -53.16
C THR A 595 44.71 -28.43 -52.24
N THR A 596 44.42 -27.22 -52.72
CA THR A 596 43.53 -26.26 -52.04
C THR A 596 42.19 -26.16 -52.75
N GLY A 597 41.11 -26.59 -52.10
CA GLY A 597 39.75 -26.41 -52.59
C GLY A 597 39.13 -25.10 -52.08
N HIS A 598 38.41 -24.40 -52.96
CA HIS A 598 37.58 -23.24 -52.59
C HIS A 598 36.11 -23.65 -52.55
N GLU A 599 35.50 -23.74 -51.38
CA GLU A 599 34.05 -23.81 -51.23
C GLU A 599 33.50 -22.45 -50.80
N SER A 600 32.70 -21.83 -51.66
CA SER A 600 31.84 -20.72 -51.27
C SER A 600 30.54 -21.31 -50.76
N LEU A 601 30.14 -21.00 -49.52
CA LEU A 601 28.81 -21.36 -49.03
C LEU A 601 27.75 -20.75 -49.96
N LYS A 602 26.71 -21.52 -50.31
CA LYS A 602 25.53 -21.00 -51.04
C LYS A 602 24.80 -19.99 -50.15
N GLY A 603 23.95 -19.12 -50.74
CA GLY A 603 23.20 -18.10 -49.98
C GLY A 603 22.41 -18.68 -48.81
N ARG A 604 21.78 -19.84 -49.02
CA ARG A 604 21.07 -20.63 -48.01
C ARG A 604 21.95 -21.04 -46.83
N ASP A 605 23.05 -21.72 -47.09
CA ASP A 605 23.95 -22.24 -46.05
C ASP A 605 24.66 -21.10 -45.31
N THR A 606 24.96 -20.02 -46.03
CA THR A 606 25.50 -18.78 -45.43
C THR A 606 24.52 -18.18 -44.42
N PHE A 607 23.24 -18.09 -44.77
CA PHE A 607 22.21 -17.58 -43.87
C PHE A 607 21.96 -18.53 -42.70
N ARG A 608 21.90 -19.85 -42.95
CA ARG A 608 21.75 -20.87 -41.91
C ARG A 608 22.86 -20.77 -40.85
N VAL A 609 24.11 -20.68 -41.28
CA VAL A 609 25.27 -20.66 -40.38
C VAL A 609 25.47 -19.30 -39.72
N ASN A 610 25.45 -18.20 -40.49
CA ASN A 610 25.84 -16.88 -39.96
C ASN A 610 24.68 -16.09 -39.35
N THR A 611 23.43 -16.49 -39.61
CA THR A 611 22.25 -15.80 -39.08
C THR A 611 21.47 -16.71 -38.15
N PHE A 612 20.95 -17.83 -38.67
CA PHE A 612 20.00 -18.67 -37.92
C PHE A 612 20.62 -19.31 -36.68
N PHE A 613 21.73 -20.05 -36.84
CA PHE A 613 22.41 -20.66 -35.69
C PHE A 613 22.97 -19.61 -34.73
N VAL A 614 23.53 -18.51 -35.24
CA VAL A 614 24.02 -17.41 -34.40
C VAL A 614 22.94 -16.84 -33.48
N ILE A 615 21.73 -16.60 -34.00
CA ILE A 615 20.62 -16.09 -33.17
C ILE A 615 20.18 -17.14 -32.15
N ILE A 616 20.04 -18.41 -32.55
CA ILE A 616 19.64 -19.50 -31.64
C ILE A 616 20.67 -19.69 -30.51
N ASP A 617 21.96 -19.78 -30.86
CA ASP A 617 23.06 -19.93 -29.90
C ASP A 617 23.08 -18.77 -28.90
N LYS A 618 22.81 -17.55 -29.38
CA LYS A 618 22.70 -16.36 -28.53
C LYS A 618 21.48 -16.43 -27.60
N LEU A 619 20.30 -16.78 -28.13
CA LEU A 619 19.08 -16.96 -27.32
C LEU A 619 19.32 -18.00 -26.21
N GLN A 620 19.92 -19.15 -26.54
CA GLN A 620 20.23 -20.18 -25.56
C GLN A 620 21.20 -19.70 -24.49
N THR A 621 22.31 -19.07 -24.90
CA THR A 621 23.34 -18.59 -23.99
C THR A 621 22.78 -17.58 -23.01
N GLU A 622 22.01 -16.61 -23.52
CA GLU A 622 21.41 -15.55 -22.70
C GLU A 622 20.27 -16.06 -21.80
N LEU A 623 19.48 -17.05 -22.24
CA LEU A 623 18.47 -17.72 -21.41
C LEU A 623 19.11 -18.54 -20.29
N LYS A 624 20.10 -19.39 -20.61
CA LYS A 624 20.81 -20.22 -19.62
C LYS A 624 21.48 -19.35 -18.56
N LYS A 625 22.16 -18.28 -18.98
CA LYS A 625 22.79 -17.30 -18.09
C LYS A 625 21.82 -16.65 -17.11
N ARG A 626 20.58 -16.39 -17.53
CA ARG A 626 19.55 -15.78 -16.66
C ARG A 626 18.83 -16.80 -15.80
N SER A 627 18.60 -18.00 -16.31
CA SER A 627 18.00 -19.08 -15.53
C SER A 627 18.88 -19.47 -14.34
N SER A 628 20.21 -19.43 -14.50
CA SER A 628 21.13 -19.77 -13.41
C SER A 628 21.05 -18.84 -12.20
N ALA A 629 20.50 -17.63 -12.36
CA ALA A 629 20.28 -16.73 -11.23
C ALA A 629 19.25 -17.28 -10.22
N TYR A 630 18.37 -18.18 -10.66
CA TYR A 630 17.32 -18.76 -9.82
C TYR A 630 17.73 -20.11 -9.20
N ASP A 631 18.85 -20.70 -9.65
CA ASP A 631 19.30 -22.03 -9.21
C ASP A 631 19.48 -22.11 -7.69
N ASN A 632 19.94 -21.03 -7.04
CA ASN A 632 20.10 -21.03 -5.59
C ASN A 632 18.77 -21.23 -4.86
N ILE A 633 17.73 -20.50 -5.28
CA ILE A 633 16.40 -20.57 -4.65
C ILE A 633 15.72 -21.89 -4.98
N THR A 634 15.84 -22.37 -6.22
CA THR A 634 15.25 -23.67 -6.62
C THR A 634 15.96 -24.83 -5.92
N ASN A 635 17.26 -24.74 -5.65
CA ASN A 635 17.97 -25.74 -4.84
C ASN A 635 17.57 -25.70 -3.36
N LEU A 636 17.27 -24.53 -2.81
CA LEU A 636 16.85 -24.37 -1.41
C LEU A 636 15.40 -24.81 -1.17
N PHE A 637 14.47 -24.40 -2.04
CA PHE A 637 13.03 -24.60 -1.81
C PHE A 637 12.36 -25.57 -2.78
N GLY A 638 13.04 -26.00 -3.85
CA GLY A 638 12.44 -26.84 -4.90
C GLY A 638 12.02 -28.25 -4.48
N PHE A 639 12.32 -28.65 -3.25
CA PHE A 639 11.77 -29.87 -2.66
C PHE A 639 10.31 -29.69 -2.22
N LEU A 640 9.90 -28.47 -1.84
CA LEU A 640 8.52 -28.17 -1.40
C LEU A 640 7.48 -28.33 -2.52
N THR A 641 7.90 -28.31 -3.78
CA THR A 641 7.01 -28.49 -4.94
C THR A 641 6.85 -29.95 -5.35
N ARG A 642 7.61 -30.87 -4.74
CA ARG A 642 7.68 -32.30 -5.12
C ARG A 642 7.63 -33.22 -3.90
N LEU A 643 6.90 -32.81 -2.86
CA LEU A 643 6.76 -33.55 -1.61
C LEU A 643 6.12 -34.94 -1.80
N ASP A 644 5.38 -35.16 -2.90
CA ASP A 644 4.77 -36.44 -3.27
C ASP A 644 5.79 -37.49 -3.77
N VAL A 645 6.83 -37.05 -4.48
CA VAL A 645 7.79 -37.93 -5.19
C VAL A 645 9.20 -37.93 -4.55
N ILE A 646 9.48 -37.09 -3.56
CA ILE A 646 10.83 -36.95 -3.00
C ILE A 646 11.28 -38.18 -2.19
N ASP A 647 12.54 -38.59 -2.39
CA ASP A 647 13.21 -39.61 -1.58
C ASP A 647 13.58 -39.09 -0.18
N ASP A 648 13.57 -39.96 0.83
CA ASP A 648 13.80 -39.56 2.22
C ASP A 648 15.20 -38.99 2.46
N ASN A 649 16.23 -39.53 1.79
CA ASN A 649 17.60 -39.00 1.94
C ASN A 649 17.72 -37.62 1.30
N LEU A 650 17.08 -37.41 0.15
CA LEU A 650 17.03 -36.11 -0.51
C LEU A 650 16.27 -35.10 0.33
N LEU A 651 15.12 -35.48 0.89
CA LEU A 651 14.33 -34.64 1.80
C LEU A 651 15.19 -34.19 2.98
N LYS A 652 15.87 -35.11 3.66
CA LYS A 652 16.73 -34.80 4.81
C LYS A 652 17.84 -33.82 4.46
N ASN A 653 18.54 -34.03 3.33
CA ASN A 653 19.59 -33.14 2.88
C ASN A 653 19.07 -31.75 2.52
N SER A 654 17.92 -31.66 1.83
CA SER A 654 17.28 -30.39 1.49
C SER A 654 16.82 -29.62 2.72
N VAL A 655 16.20 -30.30 3.70
CA VAL A 655 15.78 -29.69 4.96
C VAL A 655 16.98 -29.18 5.75
N ASN A 656 18.04 -29.98 5.90
CA ASN A 656 19.26 -29.56 6.60
C ASN A 656 19.88 -28.32 5.94
N ASN A 657 19.88 -28.26 4.60
CA ASN A 657 20.37 -27.08 3.88
C ASN A 657 19.49 -25.86 4.13
N LEU A 658 18.16 -26.02 4.11
CA LEU A 658 17.22 -24.93 4.36
C LEU A 658 17.33 -24.40 5.79
N VAL A 659 17.35 -25.28 6.79
CA VAL A 659 17.51 -24.93 8.21
C VAL A 659 18.86 -24.26 8.47
N LYS A 660 19.93 -24.72 7.81
CA LYS A 660 21.25 -24.08 7.92
C LYS A 660 21.23 -22.63 7.43
N VAL A 661 20.55 -22.35 6.32
CA VAL A 661 20.42 -20.98 5.79
C VAL A 661 19.50 -20.14 6.66
N TYR A 662 18.33 -20.65 7.03
CA TYR A 662 17.31 -19.94 7.81
C TYR A 662 17.31 -20.36 9.28
N SER A 663 18.49 -20.46 9.89
CA SER A 663 18.68 -20.94 11.27
C SER A 663 18.01 -20.06 12.35
N ARG A 664 17.65 -18.82 11.99
CA ARG A 664 16.89 -17.90 12.85
C ARG A 664 15.37 -18.08 12.74
N ASP A 665 14.90 -18.75 11.69
CA ASP A 665 13.47 -18.90 11.38
C ASP A 665 12.97 -20.35 11.45
N LEU A 666 13.85 -21.34 11.27
CA LEU A 666 13.53 -22.76 11.15
C LEU A 666 14.43 -23.63 12.05
N GLU A 667 13.88 -24.73 12.53
CA GLU A 667 14.54 -25.72 13.38
C GLU A 667 14.61 -27.10 12.70
N GLU A 668 15.44 -28.00 13.25
CA GLU A 668 15.65 -29.36 12.71
C GLU A 668 14.37 -30.22 12.72
N SER A 669 13.41 -29.90 13.60
CA SER A 669 12.09 -30.55 13.69
C SER A 669 11.27 -30.43 12.40
N LEU A 670 11.62 -29.49 11.50
CA LEU A 670 11.00 -29.35 10.18
C LEU A 670 11.00 -30.67 9.39
N TYR A 671 12.04 -31.51 9.55
CA TYR A 671 12.12 -32.78 8.86
C TYR A 671 11.03 -33.76 9.30
N ASP A 672 10.81 -33.88 10.61
CA ASP A 672 9.79 -34.76 11.17
C ASP A 672 8.37 -34.25 10.88
N GLU A 673 8.16 -32.93 10.95
CA GLU A 673 6.92 -32.29 10.49
C GLU A 673 6.63 -32.64 9.03
N LEU A 674 7.61 -32.49 8.13
CA LEU A 674 7.44 -32.77 6.71
C LEU A 674 7.14 -34.24 6.45
N LYS A 675 7.76 -35.17 7.19
CA LYS A 675 7.44 -36.60 7.09
C LYS A 675 5.98 -36.88 7.40
N GLN A 676 5.47 -36.32 8.49
CA GLN A 676 4.07 -36.47 8.87
C GLN A 676 3.13 -35.79 7.86
N PHE A 677 3.48 -34.58 7.42
CA PHE A 677 2.70 -33.82 6.44
C PHE A 677 2.62 -34.53 5.09
N ILE A 678 3.73 -35.10 4.59
CA ILE A 678 3.75 -35.92 3.37
C ILE A 678 2.82 -37.12 3.50
N GLY A 679 2.83 -37.81 4.65
CA GLY A 679 1.90 -38.90 4.93
C GLY A 679 0.44 -38.46 4.82
N MET A 680 0.11 -37.29 5.38
CA MET A 680 -1.24 -36.71 5.31
C MET A 680 -1.63 -36.31 3.88
N VAL A 681 -0.73 -35.67 3.12
CA VAL A 681 -0.96 -35.25 1.74
C VAL A 681 -1.24 -36.46 0.83
N LYS A 682 -0.50 -37.55 0.99
CA LYS A 682 -0.70 -38.80 0.24
C LYS A 682 -2.07 -39.45 0.48
N VAL A 683 -2.63 -39.31 1.69
CA VAL A 683 -3.97 -39.85 2.01
C VAL A 683 -5.08 -39.02 1.36
N LYS A 684 -4.87 -37.72 1.14
CA LYS A 684 -5.85 -36.80 0.52
C LYS A 684 -5.80 -36.77 -1.02
N GLU A 685 -5.07 -37.68 -1.67
CA GLU A 685 -4.69 -37.63 -3.10
C GLU A 685 -5.80 -37.73 -4.17
N ASP A 686 -7.09 -37.65 -3.82
CA ASP A 686 -8.16 -37.57 -4.83
C ASP A 686 -8.12 -36.25 -5.65
N ASN A 687 -7.40 -35.22 -5.18
CA ASN A 687 -7.32 -33.91 -5.84
C ASN A 687 -5.92 -33.60 -6.39
N LYS A 688 -5.77 -33.61 -7.73
CA LYS A 688 -4.60 -33.10 -8.48
C LYS A 688 -4.16 -31.67 -8.10
N LEU A 689 -5.03 -30.91 -7.42
CA LEU A 689 -4.83 -29.53 -6.98
C LEU A 689 -3.86 -29.38 -5.80
N ILE A 690 -3.57 -30.43 -5.01
CA ILE A 690 -2.72 -30.33 -3.81
C ILE A 690 -1.21 -30.22 -4.16
N LYS A 691 -0.83 -30.19 -5.43
CA LYS A 691 0.59 -30.17 -5.87
C LYS A 691 1.26 -28.78 -5.88
N ASN A 692 0.50 -27.71 -5.65
CA ASN A 692 1.04 -26.35 -5.63
C ASN A 692 1.33 -25.91 -4.18
N PRO A 693 2.53 -25.36 -3.88
CA PRO A 693 2.87 -24.77 -2.58
C PRO A 693 1.84 -23.81 -2.01
N ILE A 694 1.18 -22.99 -2.84
CA ILE A 694 0.12 -22.07 -2.39
C ILE A 694 -1.08 -22.86 -1.87
N ASN A 695 -1.52 -23.88 -2.61
CA ASN A 695 -2.65 -24.71 -2.21
C ASN A 695 -2.32 -25.52 -0.95
N MET A 696 -1.06 -25.96 -0.80
CA MET A 696 -0.61 -26.62 0.43
C MET A 696 -0.63 -25.67 1.62
N LEU A 697 -0.16 -24.43 1.45
CA LEU A 697 -0.22 -23.42 2.50
C LEU A 697 -1.67 -23.05 2.86
N GLN A 698 -2.53 -22.89 1.85
CA GLN A 698 -3.95 -22.63 2.03
C GLN A 698 -4.63 -23.77 2.82
N MET A 699 -4.34 -25.03 2.49
CA MET A 699 -4.82 -26.19 3.24
C MET A 699 -4.36 -26.16 4.71
N ILE A 700 -3.09 -25.80 4.98
CA ILE A 700 -2.58 -25.69 6.36
C ILE A 700 -3.39 -24.66 7.16
N VAL A 701 -3.80 -23.56 6.52
CA VAL A 701 -4.59 -22.52 7.17
C VAL A 701 -6.06 -22.93 7.34
N GLU A 702 -6.69 -23.43 6.28
CA GLU A 702 -8.12 -23.82 6.28
C GLU A 702 -8.40 -24.96 7.26
N ASP A 703 -7.50 -25.93 7.35
CA ASP A 703 -7.63 -27.07 8.28
C ASP A 703 -7.11 -26.75 9.69
N ASN A 704 -6.71 -25.49 9.98
CA ASN A 704 -6.11 -25.06 11.25
C ASN A 704 -4.89 -25.90 11.70
N LEU A 705 -4.05 -26.30 10.74
CA LEU A 705 -2.88 -27.15 10.98
C LEU A 705 -1.60 -26.36 11.29
N SER A 706 -1.66 -25.03 11.37
CA SER A 706 -0.50 -24.19 11.67
C SER A 706 0.13 -24.49 13.04
N GLY A 707 -0.66 -24.96 14.02
CA GLY A 707 -0.14 -25.42 15.32
C GLY A 707 0.49 -26.81 15.29
N VAL A 708 0.14 -27.64 14.30
CA VAL A 708 0.68 -29.01 14.12
C VAL A 708 1.96 -28.97 13.28
N PHE A 709 1.99 -28.12 12.25
CA PHE A 709 3.10 -27.97 11.32
C PHE A 709 3.64 -26.52 11.28
N PRO A 710 4.11 -25.97 12.42
CA PRO A 710 4.53 -24.57 12.50
C PRO A 710 5.75 -24.26 11.60
N HIS A 711 6.72 -25.17 11.49
CA HIS A 711 7.91 -24.93 10.67
C HIS A 711 7.62 -25.06 9.18
N ILE A 712 6.73 -25.98 8.79
CA ILE A 712 6.23 -26.06 7.41
C ILE A 712 5.49 -24.77 7.04
N TYR A 713 4.64 -24.26 7.92
CA TYR A 713 3.91 -23.01 7.73
C TYR A 713 4.88 -21.83 7.51
N VAL A 714 5.95 -21.74 8.31
CA VAL A 714 7.01 -20.72 8.14
C VAL A 714 7.75 -20.91 6.82
N ALA A 715 8.18 -22.13 6.48
CA ALA A 715 8.94 -22.41 5.27
C ALA A 715 8.17 -22.01 3.99
N PHE A 716 6.86 -22.33 3.93
CA PHE A 716 6.02 -21.92 2.81
C PHE A 716 5.84 -20.40 2.73
N ARG A 717 5.66 -19.70 3.85
CA ARG A 717 5.53 -18.23 3.85
C ARG A 717 6.81 -17.54 3.38
N ILE A 718 7.97 -18.02 3.81
CA ILE A 718 9.25 -17.53 3.32
C ILE A 718 9.34 -17.76 1.81
N PHE A 719 9.10 -18.98 1.35
CA PHE A 719 9.18 -19.33 -0.08
C PHE A 719 8.24 -18.51 -0.97
N LEU A 720 6.98 -18.37 -0.57
CA LEU A 720 5.96 -17.70 -1.36
C LEU A 720 6.05 -16.17 -1.29
N SER A 721 6.76 -15.61 -0.32
CA SER A 721 7.09 -14.18 -0.26
C SER A 721 8.13 -13.75 -1.30
N ILE A 722 8.82 -14.70 -1.95
CA ILE A 722 9.83 -14.40 -2.96
C ILE A 722 9.16 -13.95 -4.28
N PRO A 723 9.41 -12.73 -4.78
CA PRO A 723 8.79 -12.24 -6.01
C PRO A 723 9.47 -12.82 -7.26
N VAL A 724 8.66 -13.24 -8.24
CA VAL A 724 9.14 -13.75 -9.54
C VAL A 724 9.33 -12.63 -10.56
N THR A 725 8.46 -11.62 -10.55
CA THR A 725 8.48 -10.52 -11.52
C THR A 725 8.20 -9.17 -10.86
N ASN A 726 8.57 -8.08 -11.53
CA ASN A 726 8.25 -6.72 -11.12
C ASN A 726 6.98 -6.20 -11.84
N CYS A 727 6.03 -7.08 -12.14
CA CYS A 727 4.85 -6.70 -12.94
C CYS A 727 4.01 -5.62 -12.26
N GLU A 728 3.85 -5.69 -10.94
CA GLU A 728 3.14 -4.66 -10.18
C GLU A 728 3.81 -3.28 -10.28
N SER A 729 5.15 -3.23 -10.42
CA SER A 729 5.84 -1.96 -10.67
C SER A 729 5.43 -1.38 -12.03
N GLU A 730 5.37 -2.19 -13.08
CA GLU A 730 4.90 -1.74 -14.40
C GLU A 730 3.43 -1.30 -14.39
N ARG A 731 2.58 -1.96 -13.60
CA ARG A 731 1.17 -1.55 -13.39
C ARG A 731 1.10 -0.22 -12.66
N SER A 732 1.94 -0.02 -11.63
CA SER A 732 2.03 1.24 -10.89
C SER A 732 2.44 2.40 -11.81
N PHE A 733 3.38 2.18 -12.73
CA PHE A 733 3.79 3.20 -13.70
C PHE A 733 2.68 3.53 -14.70
N SER A 734 1.90 2.53 -15.10
CA SER A 734 0.73 2.76 -15.96
C SER A 734 -0.31 3.62 -15.24
N ALA A 735 -0.61 3.33 -13.97
CA ALA A 735 -1.47 4.16 -13.13
C ALA A 735 -0.90 5.57 -12.92
N LEU A 736 0.41 5.70 -12.73
CA LEU A 736 1.12 6.98 -12.62
C LEU A 736 0.86 7.87 -13.85
N THR A 737 0.93 7.32 -15.07
CA THR A 737 0.65 8.11 -16.29
C THR A 737 -0.79 8.58 -16.40
N LEU A 738 -1.74 7.85 -15.79
CA LEU A 738 -3.13 8.30 -15.70
C LEU A 738 -3.24 9.46 -14.71
N ILE A 739 -2.72 9.29 -13.49
CA ILE A 739 -2.84 10.25 -12.37
C ILE A 739 -2.06 11.54 -12.64
N LYS A 740 -0.81 11.42 -13.09
CA LYS A 740 0.09 12.50 -13.47
C LYS A 740 0.22 12.51 -14.98
N ASN A 741 -0.70 13.20 -15.64
CA ASN A 741 -0.74 13.39 -17.09
C ASN A 741 -0.34 14.83 -17.49
N LYS A 742 -0.25 15.11 -18.80
CA LYS A 742 0.19 16.44 -19.32
C LYS A 742 -0.58 17.65 -18.77
N TYR A 743 -1.81 17.46 -18.30
CA TYR A 743 -2.63 18.53 -17.71
C TYR A 743 -2.52 18.60 -16.18
N ARG A 744 -1.81 17.65 -15.55
CA ARG A 744 -1.66 17.47 -14.10
C ARG A 744 -0.20 17.29 -13.65
N CYS A 745 0.76 17.82 -14.41
CA CYS A 745 2.19 17.63 -14.13
C CYS A 745 2.68 18.36 -12.85
N MET A 746 2.01 19.43 -12.42
CA MET A 746 2.42 20.26 -11.27
C MET A 746 1.95 19.73 -9.89
N MET A 747 1.62 18.43 -9.81
CA MET A 747 1.16 17.82 -8.56
C MET A 747 2.34 17.60 -7.60
N GLY A 748 2.17 18.00 -6.32
CA GLY A 748 3.14 17.68 -5.27
C GLY A 748 3.21 16.19 -4.93
N GLU A 749 4.35 15.75 -4.41
CA GLU A 749 4.66 14.33 -4.16
C GLU A 749 3.72 13.67 -3.15
N SER A 750 3.33 14.37 -2.08
CA SER A 750 2.40 13.83 -1.07
C SER A 750 1.04 13.49 -1.68
N ARG A 751 0.52 14.39 -2.53
CA ARG A 751 -0.74 14.17 -3.24
C ARG A 751 -0.62 13.08 -4.28
N LEU A 752 0.50 13.06 -5.03
CA LEU A 752 0.76 12.03 -6.03
C LEU A 752 0.72 10.65 -5.38
N THR A 753 1.49 10.47 -4.32
CA THR A 753 1.55 9.21 -3.56
C THR A 753 0.17 8.84 -3.01
N SER A 754 -0.57 9.81 -2.45
CA SER A 754 -1.90 9.55 -1.89
C SER A 754 -2.90 9.06 -2.95
N LEU A 755 -2.93 9.72 -4.12
CA LEU A 755 -3.79 9.31 -5.22
C LEU A 755 -3.33 8.00 -5.85
N SER A 756 -2.02 7.75 -5.92
CA SER A 756 -1.45 6.51 -6.42
C SER A 756 -1.83 5.32 -5.55
N ILE A 757 -1.74 5.44 -4.22
CA ILE A 757 -2.18 4.38 -3.29
C ILE A 757 -3.67 4.10 -3.50
N LEU A 758 -4.53 5.12 -3.46
CA LEU A 758 -5.98 4.95 -3.63
C LEU A 758 -6.38 4.38 -5.01
N SER A 759 -5.61 4.70 -6.06
CA SER A 759 -5.88 4.24 -7.43
C SER A 759 -5.35 2.84 -7.72
N ILE A 760 -4.14 2.52 -7.25
CA ILE A 760 -3.50 1.22 -7.49
C ILE A 760 -4.16 0.17 -6.59
N GLU A 761 -4.31 0.48 -5.30
CA GLU A 761 -4.97 -0.36 -4.30
C GLU A 761 -6.48 -0.11 -4.29
N CYS A 762 -7.09 -0.04 -5.48
CA CYS A 762 -8.50 0.33 -5.61
C CYS A 762 -9.43 -0.72 -4.98
N GLU A 763 -9.09 -2.01 -5.01
CA GLU A 763 -9.86 -3.06 -4.34
C GLU A 763 -9.92 -2.85 -2.82
N LEU A 764 -8.77 -2.61 -2.19
CA LEU A 764 -8.70 -2.28 -0.76
C LEU A 764 -9.43 -0.97 -0.46
N THR A 765 -9.23 0.04 -1.29
CA THR A 765 -9.89 1.35 -1.13
C THR A 765 -11.42 1.23 -1.20
N MET A 766 -11.96 0.30 -1.99
CA MET A 766 -13.41 0.05 -2.05
C MET A 766 -13.93 -0.74 -0.85
N ASN A 767 -13.13 -1.68 -0.34
CA ASN A 767 -13.53 -2.59 0.74
C ASN A 767 -13.34 -2.00 2.15
N ILE A 768 -12.38 -1.10 2.35
CA ILE A 768 -12.12 -0.46 3.65
C ILE A 768 -13.26 0.51 3.99
N SER A 769 -13.79 0.37 5.21
CA SER A 769 -14.78 1.31 5.75
C SER A 769 -14.12 2.63 6.18
N PHE A 770 -14.62 3.75 5.64
CA PHE A 770 -14.20 5.09 6.05
C PHE A 770 -15.14 5.71 7.11
N GLU A 771 -16.11 4.97 7.64
CA GLU A 771 -17.10 5.51 8.59
C GLU A 771 -16.47 6.09 9.85
N ASN A 772 -15.48 5.40 10.43
CA ASN A 772 -14.79 5.90 11.62
C ASN A 772 -14.03 7.19 11.35
N ILE A 773 -13.40 7.33 10.17
CA ILE A 773 -12.74 8.58 9.76
C ILE A 773 -13.77 9.69 9.64
N ILE A 774 -14.91 9.42 9.00
CA ILE A 774 -15.98 10.40 8.83
C ILE A 774 -16.49 10.90 10.19
N ARG A 775 -16.72 9.98 11.14
CA ARG A 775 -17.15 10.32 12.51
C ARG A 775 -16.11 11.16 13.23
N GLN A 776 -14.86 10.72 13.25
CA GLN A 776 -13.78 11.46 13.92
C GLN A 776 -13.60 12.85 13.30
N PHE A 777 -13.61 12.95 11.98
CA PHE A 777 -13.48 14.21 11.25
C PHE A 777 -14.64 15.17 11.56
N ALA A 778 -15.87 14.66 11.63
CA ALA A 778 -17.04 15.45 12.03
C ALA A 778 -16.93 15.95 13.48
N GLN A 779 -16.48 15.09 14.41
CA GLN A 779 -16.33 15.41 15.83
C GLN A 779 -15.25 16.45 16.11
N GLU A 780 -14.09 16.34 15.48
CA GLU A 780 -12.98 17.29 15.69
C GLU A 780 -13.33 18.70 15.19
N LYS A 781 -14.10 18.79 14.12
CA LYS A 781 -14.44 20.08 13.48
C LYS A 781 -15.72 20.70 14.06
N SER A 782 -16.67 19.91 14.57
CA SER A 782 -17.84 20.42 15.32
C SER A 782 -17.42 21.15 16.59
N ARG A 783 -16.42 20.63 17.31
CA ARG A 783 -15.83 21.28 18.50
C ARG A 783 -15.24 22.66 18.20
N LYS A 784 -14.61 22.86 17.03
CA LYS A 784 -13.98 24.13 16.64
C LYS A 784 -14.97 25.28 16.39
N LYS A 785 -16.23 24.98 16.06
CA LYS A 785 -17.25 26.00 15.77
C LYS A 785 -17.80 26.65 17.04
N PHE A 786 -17.93 25.90 18.14
CA PHE A 786 -18.40 26.42 19.43
C PHE A 786 -17.38 27.32 20.15
N PHE A 787 -16.08 27.02 20.08
CA PHE A 787 -15.04 27.92 20.62
C PHE A 787 -15.05 29.32 19.97
N LYS A 788 -15.52 29.43 18.71
CA LYS A 788 -15.70 30.73 18.04
C LYS A 788 -16.95 31.49 18.47
N HIS A 789 -17.95 30.83 19.06
CA HIS A 789 -19.21 31.49 19.47
C HIS A 789 -19.24 31.87 20.96
N ASN A 790 -18.23 31.45 21.75
CA ASN A 790 -18.11 31.79 23.17
C ASN A 790 -17.11 32.92 23.46
N ILE A 791 -16.70 33.69 22.45
CA ILE A 791 -15.95 34.94 22.61
C ILE A 791 -16.82 36.08 22.06
N ILE A 792 -17.84 36.46 22.84
CA ILE A 792 -18.48 37.78 22.80
C ILE A 792 -18.78 38.18 24.24
#